data_AF-A0AAD5M879-F1
#
_entry.id   AF-A0AAD5M879-F1
#
_cell.length_a   1.000
_cell.length_b   1.000
_cell.length_c   1.000
_cell.angle_alpha   90.00
_cell.angle_beta   90.00
_cell.angle_gamma   90.00
#
_symmetry.space_group_name_H-M   'P 1'
#
loop_
_entity.id
_entity.type
_entity.pdbx_description
1 polymer ?
#
loop_
_entity_poly.entity_id
_entity_poly.type
_entity_poly.pdbx_seq_one_letter_code
_entity_poly.pdbx_strand_id
1 'polypeptide(L)'
;MADTMASASLSFDAAVYRKLFPREYVLKCLENDVRPDGRQLQAARSVHIQTGVIASAASSSLVKIGNTTVMTAIKLAVGTPAVATPDQGEIAIQAHLTPLCSNRFSLGRPSEEAQSIGSQLMRVITGSRVVEMSTLSIERGKSAWKLFVDVYCVDHDGNVHDAALVSVMAALKTLRLPAVVINESDHVVSLQPDGESTPLKVQHSTFSTTFADLEGRIVVDPTSEEESLASSVFTITYNTQEQLAGVHKPGGALLAPQTLHSCMQTAKTRAALLHSMVERALASTSSTVLAVVARGRSSPARWWTTLSQQRESDGARDRVRFVPGFGAPLETQYAGLVPVNDQAVGSLFYWFVETRMATPADPSAVPLIVWLNGGPGLSSMTGLLGEMGPYRIMEDGKLIPHAYSWTRLGHMLFIDQPVGTGYSAVRDDAGYVNTQDEMATQLYRGLQGFYARHPEYSTNPVYLCGEAYAGKVVPHAAYHIHTRNLVLRQQASPPPGEVAVPLTGVAIGNGLMWPVLQTRSVPDFAIALGLIDSQQYESANVNISLCEEFHRLGRHIDAFQVCQGVTEQIYKNAGNPFMYDIRKSDNTVEALTARLYKYFNDDATRRALNVPPGTPWTSIDGVSFGMSPTAPAVARHLQADEMQDVPIDVFRDLLDNYKFLFYAGNMDGSAGNNLGVGRLIDRLAWTGNADYRSAPRQPWRVKGQVAGLAKTTGNMSYVVVTNAGHLVATDQPEATLDMMQRFLAGQPFFP
;
A
#
# COMPACT_ATOMS: atom_id res chain seq x y z
N MET A 1 28.93 9.64 69.23
CA MET A 1 29.51 9.00 68.04
C MET A 1 28.81 9.53 66.80
N ALA A 2 28.88 10.85 66.61
CA ALA A 2 28.68 11.48 65.32
C ALA A 2 30.09 11.65 64.73
N ASP A 3 30.22 11.52 63.41
CA ASP A 3 31.47 11.47 62.62
C ASP A 3 31.99 10.06 62.29
N THR A 4 31.30 9.39 61.35
CA THR A 4 31.92 8.57 60.30
C THR A 4 30.86 8.22 59.24
N MET A 5 30.43 9.21 58.45
CA MET A 5 29.93 8.93 57.10
C MET A 5 30.94 9.54 56.13
N ALA A 6 31.97 8.77 55.82
CA ALA A 6 32.89 9.08 54.74
C ALA A 6 32.04 9.23 53.45
N SER A 7 32.08 10.42 52.85
CA SER A 7 31.45 10.67 51.56
C SER A 7 32.08 9.74 50.52
N ALA A 8 31.36 8.68 50.15
CA ALA A 8 31.74 7.86 49.02
C ALA A 8 31.75 8.78 47.78
N SER A 9 32.95 9.09 47.25
CA SER A 9 33.06 9.84 46.01
C SER A 9 32.53 8.94 44.89
N LEU A 10 31.32 9.24 44.41
CA LEU A 10 30.77 8.60 43.22
C LEU A 10 31.61 9.04 42.01
N SER A 11 32.51 8.16 41.56
CA SER A 11 33.29 8.32 40.34
C SER A 11 32.48 7.75 39.18
N PHE A 12 31.94 8.61 38.32
CA PHE A 12 31.27 8.22 37.09
C PHE A 12 32.23 8.32 35.90
N ASP A 13 32.14 7.38 34.96
CA ASP A 13 32.68 7.57 33.62
C ASP A 13 32.02 8.79 32.96
N ALA A 14 32.76 9.56 32.16
CA ALA A 14 32.29 10.81 31.54
C ALA A 14 31.02 10.59 30.69
N ALA A 15 30.91 9.45 30.00
CA ALA A 15 29.71 9.11 29.24
C ALA A 15 28.48 8.84 30.13
N VAL A 16 28.70 8.26 31.31
CA VAL A 16 27.65 8.01 32.31
C VAL A 16 27.27 9.32 33.01
N TYR A 17 28.25 10.15 33.35
CA TYR A 17 28.02 11.47 33.94
C TYR A 17 27.25 12.39 32.98
N ARG A 18 27.56 12.40 31.67
CA ARG A 18 26.79 13.13 30.65
C ARG A 18 25.33 12.70 30.59
N LYS A 19 25.04 11.41 30.70
CA LYS A 19 23.64 10.91 30.68
C LYS A 19 22.87 11.25 31.96
N LEU A 20 23.52 11.18 33.12
CA LEU A 20 22.88 11.44 34.41
C LEU A 20 22.72 12.95 34.69
N PHE A 21 23.71 13.75 34.29
CA PHE A 21 23.78 15.19 34.55
C PHE A 21 24.13 15.97 33.27
N PRO A 22 23.30 15.90 32.22
CA PRO A 22 23.60 16.49 30.91
C PRO A 22 23.87 17.99 30.98
N ARG A 23 23.07 18.73 31.77
CA ARG A 23 23.27 20.17 31.96
C ARG A 23 24.61 20.49 32.61
N GLU A 24 24.98 19.80 33.69
CA GLU A 24 26.25 20.04 34.39
C GLU A 24 27.45 19.67 33.52
N TYR A 25 27.34 18.57 32.75
CA TYR A 25 28.39 18.15 31.85
C TYR A 25 28.65 19.17 30.74
N VAL A 26 27.59 19.65 30.08
CA VAL A 26 27.71 20.69 29.05
C VAL A 26 28.31 21.97 29.63
N LEU A 27 27.85 22.41 30.81
CA LEU A 27 28.39 23.62 31.45
C LEU A 27 29.87 23.49 31.80
N LYS A 28 30.32 22.34 32.33
CA LYS A 28 31.75 22.07 32.59
C LYS A 28 32.60 22.11 31.32
N CYS A 29 32.06 21.65 30.18
CA CYS A 29 32.76 21.77 28.91
C CYS A 29 32.88 23.25 28.52
N LEU A 30 31.78 24.00 28.62
CA LEU A 30 31.71 25.42 28.25
C LEU A 30 32.58 26.32 29.15
N GLU A 31 32.81 25.95 30.42
CA GLU A 31 33.77 26.62 31.31
C GLU A 31 35.21 26.59 30.74
N ASN A 32 35.53 25.59 29.94
CA ASN A 32 36.82 25.43 29.26
C ASN A 32 36.79 25.90 27.80
N ASP A 33 35.76 26.66 27.38
CA ASP A 33 35.53 27.15 26.00
C ASP A 33 35.48 26.04 24.93
N VAL A 34 35.11 24.82 25.34
CA VAL A 34 34.99 23.63 24.47
C VAL A 34 33.57 23.06 24.59
N ARG A 35 33.07 22.50 23.49
CA ARG A 35 31.75 21.85 23.43
C ARG A 35 31.88 20.33 23.64
N PRO A 36 30.80 19.62 24.03
CA PRO A 36 30.82 18.16 24.23
C PRO A 36 31.34 17.33 23.05
N ASP A 37 31.29 17.87 21.83
CA ASP A 37 31.77 17.26 20.59
C ASP A 37 33.19 17.73 20.18
N GLY A 38 33.86 18.49 21.04
CA GLY A 38 35.21 19.02 20.83
C GLY A 38 35.29 20.33 20.04
N ARG A 39 34.15 20.89 19.59
CA ARG A 39 34.15 22.19 18.86
C ARG A 39 34.34 23.38 19.79
N GLN A 40 34.88 24.48 19.24
CA GLN A 40 34.82 25.80 19.89
C GLN A 40 33.41 26.39 19.80
N LEU A 41 33.09 27.39 20.62
CA LEU A 41 31.76 28.01 20.70
C LEU A 41 31.25 28.54 19.34
N GLN A 42 32.12 29.17 18.56
CA GLN A 42 31.79 29.75 17.25
C GLN A 42 31.97 28.78 16.08
N ALA A 43 32.44 27.55 16.34
CA ALA A 43 32.70 26.57 15.29
C ALA A 43 31.42 25.81 14.92
N ALA A 44 31.14 25.74 13.62
CA ALA A 44 30.01 24.99 13.08
C ALA A 44 30.43 23.63 12.53
N ARG A 45 29.47 22.71 12.39
CA ARG A 45 29.68 21.36 11.86
C ARG A 45 29.93 21.41 10.35
N SER A 46 30.57 20.35 9.84
CA SER A 46 30.82 20.16 8.41
C SER A 46 29.50 20.07 7.64
N VAL A 47 29.44 20.73 6.48
CA VAL A 47 28.28 20.72 5.60
C VAL A 47 28.57 19.92 4.33
N HIS A 48 27.72 18.97 4.00
CA HIS A 48 27.75 18.19 2.76
C HIS A 48 26.46 18.42 1.98
N ILE A 49 26.57 18.65 0.67
CA ILE A 49 25.43 19.03 -0.20
C ILE A 49 25.50 18.17 -1.45
N GLN A 50 24.39 17.50 -1.75
CA GLN A 50 24.21 16.73 -2.97
C GLN A 50 22.90 17.17 -3.64
N THR A 51 22.90 17.35 -4.96
CA THR A 51 21.71 17.70 -5.74
C THR A 51 21.30 16.53 -6.64
N GLY A 52 20.02 16.48 -7.04
CA GLY A 52 19.48 15.45 -7.92
C GLY A 52 19.37 14.07 -7.27
N VAL A 53 19.13 14.01 -5.96
CA VAL A 53 19.07 12.75 -5.19
C VAL A 53 17.80 11.93 -5.43
N ILE A 54 16.69 12.58 -5.81
CA ILE A 54 15.40 11.96 -6.14
C ILE A 54 15.13 12.20 -7.63
N ALA A 55 15.19 11.12 -8.42
CA ALA A 55 14.99 11.17 -9.87
C ALA A 55 13.56 11.54 -10.29
N SER A 56 12.56 11.23 -9.46
CA SER A 56 11.14 11.50 -9.76
C SER A 56 10.68 12.91 -9.39
N ALA A 57 11.53 13.71 -8.74
CA ALA A 57 11.22 15.11 -8.41
C ALA A 57 11.70 16.02 -9.54
N ALA A 58 11.01 17.13 -9.79
CA ALA A 58 11.46 18.12 -10.77
C ALA A 58 12.82 18.73 -10.37
N SER A 59 13.08 18.79 -9.06
CA SER A 59 14.39 19.08 -8.50
C SER A 59 14.49 18.52 -7.10
N SER A 60 15.68 18.14 -6.66
CA SER A 60 15.89 17.61 -5.31
C SER A 60 17.30 17.86 -4.80
N SER A 61 17.45 17.82 -3.47
CA SER A 61 18.73 17.98 -2.78
C SER A 61 18.75 17.20 -1.47
N LEU A 62 19.95 16.84 -1.02
CA LEU A 62 20.24 16.26 0.29
C LEU A 62 21.36 17.08 0.93
N VAL A 63 21.11 17.58 2.13
CA VAL A 63 22.07 18.37 2.90
C VAL A 63 22.29 17.72 4.25
N LYS A 64 23.56 17.57 4.62
CA LYS A 64 23.98 17.06 5.92
C LYS A 64 24.84 18.10 6.63
N ILE A 65 24.44 18.52 7.82
CA ILE A 65 25.19 19.41 8.72
C ILE A 65 25.53 18.62 9.98
N GLY A 66 26.77 18.14 10.09
CA GLY A 66 27.13 17.15 11.10
C GLY A 66 26.33 15.87 10.93
N ASN A 67 25.51 15.49 11.92
CA ASN A 67 24.58 14.35 11.81
C ASN A 67 23.22 14.77 11.24
N THR A 68 22.81 16.02 11.43
CA THR A 68 21.52 16.52 10.95
C THR A 68 21.44 16.43 9.43
N THR A 69 20.49 15.64 8.94
CA THR A 69 20.33 15.35 7.51
C THR A 69 18.94 15.76 7.06
N VAL A 70 18.85 16.61 6.04
CA VAL A 70 17.60 17.10 5.47
C VAL A 70 17.61 16.89 3.96
N MET A 71 16.49 16.40 3.44
CA MET A 71 16.26 16.17 2.03
C MET A 71 15.12 17.06 1.55
N THR A 72 15.28 17.70 0.39
CA THR A 72 14.23 18.48 -0.24
C THR A 72 13.86 17.91 -1.60
N ALA A 73 12.57 17.85 -1.89
CA ALA A 73 12.03 17.50 -3.20
C ALA A 73 11.06 18.59 -3.66
N ILE A 74 11.20 19.02 -4.91
CA ILE A 74 10.30 19.98 -5.56
C ILE A 74 9.48 19.25 -6.62
N LYS A 75 8.16 19.35 -6.51
CA LYS A 75 7.22 18.92 -7.55
C LYS A 75 6.58 20.14 -8.21
N LEU A 76 6.35 20.03 -9.52
CA LEU A 76 5.70 21.05 -10.31
C LEU A 76 4.28 20.62 -10.63
N ALA A 77 3.33 21.55 -10.52
CA ALA A 77 2.00 21.43 -11.10
C ALA A 77 1.63 22.73 -11.80
N VAL A 78 0.75 22.65 -12.79
CA VAL A 78 0.09 23.83 -13.34
C VAL A 78 -1.26 23.97 -12.67
N GLY A 79 -1.60 25.17 -12.22
CA GLY A 79 -2.92 25.45 -11.67
C GLY A 79 -3.33 26.90 -11.87
N THR A 80 -4.56 27.21 -11.50
CA THR A 80 -5.08 28.58 -11.63
C THR A 80 -4.48 29.48 -10.55
N PRO A 81 -3.96 30.67 -10.92
CA PRO A 81 -3.44 31.64 -9.96
C PRO A 81 -4.56 32.24 -9.11
N ALA A 82 -4.22 32.79 -7.94
CA ALA A 82 -5.20 33.43 -7.08
C ALA A 82 -5.79 34.69 -7.75
N VAL A 83 -7.09 34.93 -7.56
CA VAL A 83 -7.81 36.08 -8.16
C VAL A 83 -7.16 37.42 -7.80
N ALA A 84 -6.60 37.54 -6.59
CA ALA A 84 -5.91 38.73 -6.13
C ALA A 84 -4.54 38.97 -6.80
N THR A 85 -3.90 37.92 -7.32
CA THR A 85 -2.56 37.93 -7.92
C THR A 85 -2.54 37.09 -9.20
N PRO A 86 -3.29 37.49 -10.24
CA PRO A 86 -3.49 36.68 -11.45
C PRO A 86 -2.22 36.48 -12.28
N ASP A 87 -1.20 37.30 -12.04
CA ASP A 87 0.10 37.30 -12.71
C ASP A 87 1.18 36.57 -11.89
N GLN A 88 0.82 35.79 -10.86
CA GLN A 88 1.77 35.13 -9.98
C GLN A 88 1.50 33.63 -9.87
N GLY A 89 2.58 32.84 -9.80
CA GLY A 89 2.51 31.44 -9.38
C GLY A 89 2.54 31.27 -7.86
N GLU A 90 2.63 30.02 -7.42
CA GLU A 90 2.52 29.66 -6.01
C GLU A 90 3.69 28.77 -5.58
N ILE A 91 4.23 29.00 -4.39
CA ILE A 91 5.18 28.09 -3.74
C ILE A 91 4.52 27.64 -2.43
N ALA A 92 4.47 26.33 -2.22
CA ALA A 92 4.01 25.70 -0.98
C ALA A 92 5.17 24.91 -0.37
N ILE A 93 5.61 25.29 0.83
CA ILE A 93 6.72 24.63 1.54
C ILE A 93 6.15 23.88 2.74
N GLN A 94 6.41 22.57 2.81
CA GLN A 94 6.04 21.73 3.94
C GLN A 94 7.30 21.08 4.52
N ALA A 95 7.46 21.17 5.83
CA ALA A 95 8.53 20.46 6.53
C ALA A 95 7.96 19.25 7.27
N HIS A 96 8.71 18.15 7.25
CA HIS A 96 8.33 16.87 7.83
C HIS A 96 9.41 16.42 8.80
N LEU A 97 9.06 16.43 10.09
CA LEU A 97 9.82 15.81 11.18
C LEU A 97 9.05 14.58 11.62
N THR A 98 9.55 13.40 11.26
CA THR A 98 8.87 12.11 11.48
C THR A 98 9.67 11.25 12.47
N PRO A 99 9.13 10.15 13.01
CA PRO A 99 9.91 9.29 13.89
C PRO A 99 11.18 8.70 13.25
N LEU A 100 11.30 8.77 11.91
CA LEU A 100 12.51 8.36 11.20
C LEU A 100 13.73 9.19 11.60
N CYS A 101 13.56 10.50 11.86
CA CYS A 101 14.69 11.37 12.19
C CYS A 101 14.96 11.50 13.69
N SER A 102 13.96 11.29 14.55
CA SER A 102 14.12 11.20 15.99
C SER A 102 12.86 10.61 16.63
N ASN A 103 13.04 9.81 17.68
CA ASN A 103 11.95 9.23 18.47
C ASN A 103 11.07 10.27 19.21
N ARG A 104 11.47 11.55 19.22
CA ARG A 104 10.68 12.65 19.80
C ARG A 104 9.45 13.02 18.97
N PHE A 105 9.41 12.59 17.71
CA PHE A 105 8.30 12.87 16.79
C PHE A 105 7.39 11.64 16.64
N SER A 106 6.09 11.87 16.43
CA SER A 106 5.08 10.83 16.27
C SER A 106 4.52 10.79 14.84
N LEU A 107 3.97 9.65 14.43
CA LEU A 107 3.25 9.53 13.15
C LEU A 107 1.87 10.19 13.28
N GLY A 108 1.54 11.09 12.36
CA GLY A 108 0.25 11.79 12.35
C GLY A 108 0.39 13.24 11.92
N ARG A 109 -0.23 14.15 12.70
CA ARG A 109 -0.19 15.60 12.43
C ARG A 109 1.25 16.12 12.49
N PRO A 110 1.66 17.04 11.60
CA PRO A 110 2.98 17.66 11.69
C PRO A 110 3.23 18.27 13.08
N SER A 111 4.40 18.01 13.66
CA SER A 111 4.79 18.61 14.95
C SER A 111 4.82 20.13 14.86
N GLU A 112 4.69 20.82 16.01
CA GLU A 112 4.78 22.29 16.06
C GLU A 112 6.11 22.79 15.48
N GLU A 113 7.20 22.07 15.74
CA GLU A 113 8.53 22.35 15.18
C GLU A 113 8.53 22.23 13.65
N ALA A 114 7.93 21.18 13.08
CA ALA A 114 7.81 21.00 11.64
C ALA A 114 6.98 22.12 11.00
N GLN A 115 5.86 22.50 11.61
CA GLN A 115 5.03 23.60 11.13
C GLN A 115 5.76 24.95 11.21
N SER A 116 6.50 25.18 12.30
CA SER A 116 7.30 26.37 12.51
C SER A 116 8.42 26.49 11.46
N ILE A 117 9.17 25.41 11.20
CA ILE A 117 10.19 25.38 10.16
C ILE A 117 9.57 25.65 8.78
N GLY A 118 8.49 24.96 8.42
CA GLY A 118 7.80 25.18 7.13
C GLY A 118 7.35 26.63 6.96
N SER A 119 6.73 27.22 7.99
CA SER A 119 6.29 28.62 7.97
C SER A 119 7.46 29.60 7.90
N GLN A 120 8.57 29.34 8.59
CA GLN A 120 9.76 30.19 8.55
C GLN A 120 10.45 30.16 7.19
N LEU A 121 10.64 28.96 6.63
CA LEU A 121 11.18 28.79 5.27
C LEU A 121 10.29 29.51 4.25
N MET A 122 8.98 29.35 4.34
CA MET A 122 8.03 30.05 3.48
C MET A 122 8.21 31.57 3.60
N ARG A 123 8.27 32.10 4.82
CA ARG A 123 8.43 33.54 5.08
C ARG A 123 9.77 34.07 4.55
N VAL A 124 10.84 33.30 4.67
CA VAL A 124 12.15 33.69 4.13
C VAL A 124 12.11 33.69 2.61
N ILE A 125 11.66 32.61 1.96
CA ILE A 125 11.67 32.48 0.50
C ILE A 125 10.77 33.53 -0.16
N THR A 126 9.55 33.73 0.35
CA THR A 126 8.59 34.70 -0.20
C THR A 126 8.91 36.13 0.23
N GLY A 127 9.19 36.35 1.52
CA GLY A 127 9.40 37.68 2.10
C GLY A 127 10.69 38.35 1.64
N SER A 128 11.76 37.57 1.42
CA SER A 128 13.01 38.11 0.85
C SER A 128 13.01 38.16 -0.68
N ARG A 129 11.98 37.64 -1.37
CA ARG A 129 11.89 37.55 -2.84
C ARG A 129 13.02 36.73 -3.47
N VAL A 130 13.29 35.55 -2.90
CA VAL A 130 14.25 34.59 -3.48
C VAL A 130 13.83 34.18 -4.89
N VAL A 131 12.53 33.93 -5.06
CA VAL A 131 11.89 33.64 -6.36
C VAL A 131 10.86 34.73 -6.63
N GLU A 132 10.90 35.30 -7.81
CA GLU A 132 9.92 36.28 -8.25
C GLU A 132 8.66 35.55 -8.74
N MET A 133 7.55 35.65 -8.02
CA MET A 133 6.35 34.84 -8.30
C MET A 133 5.74 35.10 -9.68
N SER A 134 5.99 36.29 -10.25
CA SER A 134 5.56 36.59 -11.62
C SER A 134 6.27 35.76 -12.69
N THR A 135 7.47 35.25 -12.41
CA THR A 135 8.20 34.35 -13.31
C THR A 135 7.60 32.94 -13.38
N LEU A 136 6.68 32.63 -12.46
CA LEU A 136 5.94 31.38 -12.43
C LEU A 136 4.59 31.47 -13.17
N SER A 137 4.19 32.66 -13.65
CA SER A 137 2.97 32.82 -14.44
C SER A 137 3.15 32.26 -15.86
N ILE A 138 2.17 31.49 -16.33
CA ILE A 138 2.16 30.93 -17.68
C ILE A 138 1.22 31.75 -18.55
N GLU A 139 -0.05 31.84 -18.15
CA GLU A 139 -1.06 32.70 -18.75
C GLU A 139 -1.79 33.49 -17.66
N ARG A 140 -1.72 34.82 -17.74
CA ARG A 140 -2.27 35.73 -16.73
C ARG A 140 -3.74 35.40 -16.42
N GLY A 141 -4.01 35.11 -15.15
CA GLY A 141 -5.35 34.85 -14.62
C GLY A 141 -5.90 33.45 -14.93
N LYS A 142 -5.21 32.63 -15.74
CA LYS A 142 -5.68 31.29 -16.10
C LYS A 142 -4.78 30.19 -15.59
N SER A 143 -3.47 30.31 -15.79
CA SER A 143 -2.52 29.25 -15.47
C SER A 143 -1.18 29.80 -14.96
N ALA A 144 -0.67 29.16 -13.91
CA ALA A 144 0.64 29.44 -13.34
C ALA A 144 1.24 28.17 -12.73
N TRP A 145 2.55 28.14 -12.60
CA TRP A 145 3.28 27.10 -11.90
C TRP A 145 3.01 27.14 -10.40
N LYS A 146 2.76 25.97 -9.84
CA LYS A 146 2.71 25.69 -8.41
C LYS A 146 3.87 24.78 -8.05
N LEU A 147 4.76 25.26 -7.20
CA LEU A 147 5.91 24.52 -6.68
C LEU A 147 5.56 23.97 -5.31
N PHE A 148 5.46 22.65 -5.20
CA PHE A 148 5.35 21.96 -3.92
C PHE A 148 6.75 21.56 -3.46
N VAL A 149 7.25 22.19 -2.41
CA VAL A 149 8.57 21.99 -1.83
C VAL A 149 8.42 21.21 -0.53
N ASP A 150 8.67 19.90 -0.62
CA ASP A 150 8.62 19.01 0.54
C ASP A 150 10.02 18.91 1.16
N VAL A 151 10.14 19.20 2.45
CA VAL A 151 11.40 19.21 3.20
C VAL A 151 11.34 18.13 4.28
N TYR A 152 12.09 17.04 4.10
CA TYR A 152 12.13 15.91 5.03
C TYR A 152 13.40 15.93 5.86
N CYS A 153 13.27 16.00 7.18
CA CYS A 153 14.38 15.68 8.06
C CYS A 153 14.53 14.15 8.11
N VAL A 154 15.73 13.66 7.77
CA VAL A 154 16.10 12.23 7.76
C VAL A 154 16.77 11.85 9.08
N ASP A 155 17.57 12.75 9.65
CA ASP A 155 18.24 12.59 10.94
C ASP A 155 18.23 13.94 11.68
N HIS A 156 17.77 13.97 12.93
CA HIS A 156 17.62 15.19 13.73
C HIS A 156 18.62 15.19 14.88
N ASP A 157 19.72 15.91 14.67
CA ASP A 157 20.72 16.22 15.70
C ASP A 157 20.86 17.74 15.91
N GLY A 158 19.74 18.47 15.89
CA GLY A 158 19.70 19.93 16.08
C GLY A 158 20.09 20.74 14.84
N ASN A 159 19.76 22.02 14.83
CA ASN A 159 19.93 22.96 13.73
C ASN A 159 19.26 22.52 12.40
N VAL A 160 18.05 21.97 12.50
CA VAL A 160 17.30 21.48 11.31
C VAL A 160 16.90 22.63 10.38
N HIS A 161 16.60 23.81 10.92
CA HIS A 161 16.21 24.97 10.12
C HIS A 161 17.30 25.39 9.12
N ASP A 162 18.57 25.47 9.55
CA ASP A 162 19.67 25.82 8.65
C ASP A 162 19.88 24.77 7.57
N ALA A 163 19.88 23.48 7.94
CA ALA A 163 20.02 22.39 6.99
C ALA A 163 18.88 22.39 5.96
N ALA A 164 17.65 22.66 6.40
CA ALA A 164 16.47 22.78 5.56
C ALA A 164 16.57 23.95 4.58
N LEU A 165 16.98 25.14 5.03
CA LEU A 165 17.10 26.29 4.14
C LEU A 165 18.21 26.09 3.09
N VAL A 166 19.36 25.52 3.48
CA VAL A 166 20.43 25.17 2.52
C VAL A 166 19.91 24.16 1.50
N SER A 167 19.15 23.15 1.94
CA SER A 167 18.56 22.12 1.08
C SER A 167 17.57 22.71 0.08
N VAL A 168 16.62 23.53 0.54
CA VAL A 168 15.66 24.24 -0.33
C VAL A 168 16.37 25.13 -1.34
N MET A 169 17.37 25.90 -0.93
CA MET A 169 18.13 26.74 -1.85
C MET A 169 18.87 25.95 -2.92
N ALA A 170 19.46 24.80 -2.57
CA ALA A 170 20.12 23.94 -3.53
C ALA A 170 19.12 23.36 -4.55
N ALA A 171 17.95 22.90 -4.09
CA ALA A 171 16.90 22.37 -4.96
C ALA A 171 16.28 23.44 -5.86
N LEU A 172 16.04 24.67 -5.37
CA LEU A 172 15.50 25.76 -6.19
C LEU A 172 16.46 26.16 -7.31
N LYS A 173 17.78 26.14 -7.06
CA LYS A 173 18.78 26.49 -8.06
C LYS A 173 18.97 25.44 -9.17
N THR A 174 18.69 24.17 -8.88
CA THR A 174 18.72 23.10 -9.91
C THR A 174 17.38 22.94 -10.63
N LEU A 175 16.32 23.61 -10.20
CA LEU A 175 15.00 23.48 -10.79
C LEU A 175 14.96 24.06 -12.20
N ARG A 176 14.46 23.26 -13.14
CA ARG A 176 14.12 23.67 -14.49
C ARG A 176 12.62 23.52 -14.70
N LEU A 177 12.00 24.58 -15.24
CA LEU A 177 10.61 24.61 -15.62
C LEU A 177 10.48 24.08 -17.06
N PRO A 178 9.71 23.02 -17.31
CA PRO A 178 9.53 22.49 -18.65
C PRO A 178 8.77 23.49 -19.53
N ALA A 179 9.03 23.44 -20.84
CA ALA A 179 8.26 24.21 -21.80
C ALA A 179 6.80 23.75 -21.82
N VAL A 180 5.90 24.69 -22.06
CA VAL A 180 4.45 24.45 -22.05
C VAL A 180 3.81 24.96 -23.32
N VAL A 181 2.81 24.22 -23.81
CA VAL A 181 1.96 24.59 -24.94
C VAL A 181 0.56 24.84 -24.40
N ILE A 182 -0.01 25.97 -24.78
CA ILE A 182 -1.39 26.35 -24.44
C ILE A 182 -2.25 25.99 -25.63
N ASN A 183 -3.25 25.14 -25.43
CA ASN A 183 -4.26 24.89 -26.45
C ASN A 183 -5.20 26.11 -26.53
N GLU A 184 -5.30 26.73 -27.70
CA GLU A 184 -6.07 27.97 -27.92
C GLU A 184 -7.59 27.79 -27.73
N SER A 185 -8.10 26.56 -27.82
CA SER A 185 -9.53 26.26 -27.77
C SER A 185 -10.08 26.06 -26.34
N ASP A 186 -9.31 25.47 -25.44
CA ASP A 186 -9.73 25.13 -24.07
C ASP A 186 -8.81 25.74 -22.98
N HIS A 187 -7.76 26.48 -23.38
CA HIS A 187 -6.73 27.04 -22.49
C HIS A 187 -6.03 26.00 -21.60
N VAL A 188 -6.06 24.73 -21.97
CA VAL A 188 -5.36 23.67 -21.24
C VAL A 188 -3.87 23.77 -21.54
N VAL A 189 -3.08 23.84 -20.46
CA VAL A 189 -1.62 23.87 -20.51
C VAL A 189 -1.10 22.44 -20.53
N SER A 190 -0.45 22.05 -21.62
CA SER A 190 0.23 20.76 -21.76
C SER A 190 1.75 20.94 -21.73
N LEU A 191 2.46 20.01 -21.11
CA LEU A 191 3.92 20.00 -21.17
C LEU A 191 4.38 19.66 -22.59
N GLN A 192 5.37 20.37 -23.11
CA GLN A 192 6.00 20.03 -24.38
C GLN A 192 7.15 19.05 -24.13
N PRO A 193 7.04 17.77 -24.51
CA PRO A 193 8.05 16.76 -24.16
C PRO A 193 9.45 17.07 -24.71
N ASP A 194 9.52 17.65 -25.91
CA ASP A 194 10.76 18.04 -26.59
C ASP A 194 11.12 19.53 -26.43
N GLY A 195 10.34 20.26 -25.63
CA GLY A 195 10.53 21.69 -25.47
C GLY A 195 11.67 22.03 -24.51
N GLU A 196 12.37 23.12 -24.78
CA GLU A 196 13.55 23.51 -24.02
C GLU A 196 13.15 23.96 -22.60
N SER A 197 13.62 23.24 -21.58
CA SER A 197 13.36 23.60 -20.18
C SER A 197 14.14 24.84 -19.74
N THR A 198 13.48 25.76 -19.06
CA THR A 198 14.07 27.02 -18.59
C THR A 198 14.47 26.93 -17.12
N PRO A 199 15.68 27.36 -16.72
CA PRO A 199 16.05 27.35 -15.31
C PRO A 199 15.20 28.34 -14.51
N LEU A 200 14.83 27.97 -13.28
CA LEU A 200 14.13 28.87 -12.38
C LEU A 200 15.02 30.08 -12.04
N LYS A 201 14.48 31.29 -12.18
CA LYS A 201 15.19 32.52 -11.83
C LYS A 201 15.20 32.76 -10.32
N VAL A 202 16.29 32.34 -9.66
CA VAL A 202 16.58 32.68 -8.26
C VAL A 202 17.30 34.03 -8.20
N GLN A 203 16.70 35.04 -7.54
CA GLN A 203 17.20 36.42 -7.54
C GLN A 203 18.47 36.60 -6.70
N HIS A 204 18.51 35.94 -5.55
CA HIS A 204 19.65 35.90 -4.64
C HIS A 204 19.58 34.63 -3.78
N SER A 205 20.69 34.24 -3.17
CA SER A 205 20.67 33.10 -2.23
C SER A 205 20.52 33.59 -0.82
N THR A 206 19.84 32.81 0.02
CA THR A 206 19.56 33.17 1.40
C THR A 206 19.86 32.00 2.31
N PHE A 207 20.62 32.25 3.38
CA PHE A 207 21.05 31.22 4.32
C PHE A 207 20.86 31.71 5.75
N SER A 208 20.53 30.78 6.63
CA SER A 208 20.33 31.03 8.05
C SER A 208 21.51 30.52 8.87
N THR A 209 21.64 31.08 10.06
CA THR A 209 22.53 30.59 11.11
C THR A 209 21.77 30.57 12.42
N THR A 210 21.62 29.38 13.00
CA THR A 210 21.02 29.18 14.31
C THR A 210 22.07 29.27 15.42
N PHE A 211 21.70 29.96 16.48
CA PHE A 211 22.49 30.17 17.69
C PHE A 211 21.71 29.67 18.90
N ALA A 212 22.43 29.16 19.90
CA ALA A 212 21.87 28.83 21.20
C ALA A 212 22.62 29.55 22.31
N ASP A 213 21.89 30.08 23.28
CA ASP A 213 22.41 30.66 24.52
C ASP A 213 22.42 29.60 25.62
N LEU A 214 23.61 29.23 26.08
CA LEU A 214 23.84 28.29 27.17
C LEU A 214 24.47 29.04 28.34
N GLU A 215 23.62 29.51 29.27
CA GLU A 215 24.04 30.27 30.47
C GLU A 215 24.91 31.50 30.15
N GLY A 216 24.54 32.29 29.14
CA GLY A 216 25.23 33.51 28.74
C GLY A 216 26.34 33.29 27.71
N ARG A 217 26.60 32.04 27.32
CA ARG A 217 27.58 31.68 26.28
C ARG A 217 26.84 31.31 25.00
N ILE A 218 27.11 32.05 23.93
CA ILE A 218 26.49 31.79 22.62
C ILE A 218 27.29 30.75 21.85
N VAL A 219 26.60 29.70 21.40
CA VAL A 219 27.13 28.70 20.48
C VAL A 219 26.46 28.77 19.10
N VAL A 220 27.22 28.49 18.06
CA VAL A 220 26.77 28.46 16.65
C VAL A 220 26.48 27.03 16.23
N ASP A 221 25.40 26.80 15.48
CA ASP A 221 25.01 25.47 14.97
C ASP A 221 24.94 24.45 16.13
N PRO A 222 23.94 24.61 17.02
CA PRO A 222 23.78 23.76 18.20
C PRO A 222 23.35 22.35 17.79
N THR A 223 23.82 21.37 18.57
CA THR A 223 23.35 19.98 18.53
C THR A 223 22.00 19.84 19.20
N SER A 224 21.33 18.69 19.01
CA SER A 224 20.03 18.43 19.62
C SER A 224 20.04 18.49 21.16
N GLU A 225 21.16 18.09 21.78
CA GLU A 225 21.36 18.17 23.23
C GLU A 225 21.52 19.62 23.68
N GLU A 226 22.34 20.42 22.98
CA GLU A 226 22.55 21.84 23.29
C GLU A 226 21.27 22.66 23.11
N GLU A 227 20.49 22.42 22.05
CA GLU A 227 19.18 23.08 21.86
C GLU A 227 18.22 22.79 23.02
N SER A 228 18.22 21.56 23.54
CA SER A 228 17.34 21.16 24.65
C SER A 228 17.72 21.79 25.99
N LEU A 229 18.98 22.22 26.14
CA LEU A 229 19.52 22.82 27.35
C LEU A 229 19.62 24.35 27.28
N ALA A 230 19.39 24.93 26.10
CA ALA A 230 19.55 26.35 25.85
C ALA A 230 18.47 27.20 26.54
N SER A 231 18.87 28.34 27.09
CA SER A 231 17.97 29.35 27.63
C SER A 231 17.25 30.13 26.53
N SER A 232 17.84 30.19 25.33
CA SER A 232 17.25 30.76 24.12
C SER A 232 17.89 30.16 22.87
N VAL A 233 17.08 29.78 21.89
CA VAL A 233 17.53 29.43 20.53
C VAL A 233 16.97 30.45 19.57
N PHE A 234 17.79 30.98 18.68
CA PHE A 234 17.36 31.97 17.69
C PHE A 234 18.13 31.82 16.39
N THR A 235 17.49 32.25 15.30
CA THR A 235 18.00 32.10 13.94
C THR A 235 18.09 33.46 13.28
N ILE A 236 19.23 33.74 12.65
CA ILE A 236 19.46 34.96 11.87
C ILE A 236 19.71 34.56 10.43
N THR A 237 19.02 35.22 9.49
CA THR A 237 19.04 34.87 8.08
C THR A 237 19.53 36.06 7.24
N TYR A 238 20.54 35.82 6.40
CA TYR A 238 21.11 36.81 5.49
C TYR A 238 21.03 36.31 4.05
N ASN A 239 20.84 37.25 3.12
CA ASN A 239 21.03 36.98 1.71
C ASN A 239 22.48 37.24 1.26
N THR A 240 22.81 36.82 0.04
CA THR A 240 24.12 37.04 -0.58
C THR A 240 24.43 38.50 -0.90
N GLN A 241 23.46 39.40 -0.75
CA GLN A 241 23.62 40.85 -0.88
C GLN A 241 23.86 41.53 0.48
N GLU A 242 24.17 40.73 1.52
CA GLU A 242 24.42 41.20 2.88
C GLU A 242 23.22 41.86 3.57
N GLN A 243 22.01 41.67 3.04
CA GLN A 243 20.77 42.17 3.63
C GLN A 243 20.19 41.15 4.60
N LEU A 244 19.67 41.66 5.72
CA LEU A 244 18.99 40.85 6.73
C LEU A 244 17.61 40.41 6.19
N ALA A 245 17.44 39.10 5.96
CA ALA A 245 16.20 38.52 5.46
C ALA A 245 15.21 38.18 6.60
N GLY A 246 15.72 37.94 7.81
CA GLY A 246 14.88 37.71 8.98
C GLY A 246 15.66 37.39 10.25
N VAL A 247 15.01 37.64 11.39
CA VAL A 247 15.45 37.18 12.71
C VAL A 247 14.28 36.46 13.35
N HIS A 248 14.50 35.22 13.78
CA HIS A 248 13.50 34.42 14.47
C HIS A 248 13.99 34.06 15.87
N LYS A 249 13.30 34.58 16.89
CA LYS A 249 13.52 34.25 18.31
C LYS A 249 12.16 33.89 18.91
N PRO A 250 11.83 32.59 19.08
CA PRO A 250 10.52 32.15 19.55
C PRO A 250 10.29 32.40 21.05
N GLY A 251 11.33 32.78 21.81
CA GLY A 251 11.25 33.04 23.24
C GLY A 251 12.62 32.92 23.92
N GLY A 252 12.63 32.74 25.24
CA GLY A 252 13.85 32.51 26.03
C GLY A 252 14.52 33.78 26.55
N ALA A 253 15.71 33.63 27.13
CA ALA A 253 16.48 34.68 27.81
C ALA A 253 16.67 35.95 26.97
N LEU A 254 16.84 37.10 27.65
CA LEU A 254 17.14 38.38 27.02
C LEU A 254 18.57 38.37 26.49
N LEU A 255 18.74 38.75 25.23
CA LEU A 255 20.05 38.88 24.60
C LEU A 255 20.50 40.34 24.68
N ALA A 256 21.73 40.55 25.14
CA ALA A 256 22.34 41.88 25.10
C ALA A 256 22.49 42.35 23.64
N PRO A 257 22.23 43.65 23.34
CA PRO A 257 22.33 44.17 21.97
C PRO A 257 23.69 43.94 21.30
N GLN A 258 24.77 44.01 22.08
CA GLN A 258 26.14 43.76 21.61
C GLN A 258 26.34 42.31 21.18
N THR A 259 25.81 41.36 21.95
CA THR A 259 25.83 39.93 21.64
C THR A 259 25.06 39.64 20.36
N LEU A 260 23.87 40.22 20.21
CA LEU A 260 23.07 40.07 18.98
C LEU A 260 23.83 40.62 17.76
N HIS A 261 24.49 41.77 17.90
CA HIS A 261 25.29 42.34 16.81
C HIS A 261 26.45 41.43 16.39
N SER A 262 27.15 40.82 17.35
CA SER A 262 28.20 39.83 17.07
C SER A 262 27.65 38.58 16.35
N CYS A 263 26.48 38.09 16.77
CA CYS A 263 25.79 36.98 16.09
C CYS A 263 25.39 37.35 14.66
N MET A 264 24.95 38.59 14.42
CA MET A 264 24.64 39.08 13.07
C MET A 264 25.86 39.09 12.15
N GLN A 265 27.04 39.49 12.64
CA GLN A 265 28.28 39.45 11.84
C GLN A 265 28.69 38.00 11.51
N THR A 266 28.52 37.10 12.47
CA THR A 266 28.81 35.67 12.30
C THR A 266 27.87 35.04 11.28
N ALA A 267 26.56 35.32 11.37
CA ALA A 267 25.55 34.83 10.43
C ALA A 267 25.80 35.34 9.01
N LYS A 268 26.19 36.62 8.86
CA LYS A 268 26.55 37.22 7.58
C LYS A 268 27.74 36.51 6.94
N THR A 269 28.82 36.30 7.69
CA THR A 269 30.01 35.58 7.21
C THR A 269 29.68 34.14 6.81
N ARG A 270 28.87 33.47 7.62
CA ARG A 270 28.45 32.08 7.38
C ARG A 270 27.54 31.94 6.16
N ALA A 271 26.66 32.91 5.89
CA ALA A 271 25.84 32.92 4.69
C ALA A 271 26.69 32.97 3.40
N ALA A 272 27.77 33.76 3.38
CA ALA A 272 28.72 33.79 2.27
C ALA A 272 29.46 32.45 2.08
N LEU A 273 29.85 31.80 3.19
CA LEU A 273 30.48 30.48 3.14
C LEU A 273 29.52 29.42 2.57
N LEU A 274 28.29 29.33 3.09
CA LEU A 274 27.27 28.37 2.63
C LEU A 274 26.90 28.59 1.17
N HIS A 275 26.84 29.85 0.73
CA HIS A 275 26.67 30.18 -0.69
C HIS A 275 27.76 29.53 -1.55
N SER A 276 29.04 29.71 -1.19
CA SER A 276 30.16 29.11 -1.92
C SER A 276 30.09 27.57 -1.96
N MET A 277 29.56 26.94 -0.91
CA MET A 277 29.41 25.49 -0.83
C MET A 277 28.31 24.98 -1.76
N VAL A 278 27.17 25.68 -1.80
CA VAL A 278 26.08 25.37 -2.74
C VAL A 278 26.57 25.51 -4.18
N GLU A 279 27.25 26.61 -4.53
CA GLU A 279 27.79 26.81 -5.89
C GLU A 279 28.76 25.71 -6.30
N ARG A 280 29.67 25.29 -5.41
CA ARG A 280 30.59 24.17 -5.68
C ARG A 280 29.86 22.85 -5.91
N ALA A 281 28.82 22.57 -5.12
CA ALA A 281 28.03 21.35 -5.29
C ALA A 281 27.32 21.34 -6.67
N LEU A 282 26.74 22.47 -7.08
CA LEU A 282 26.08 22.62 -8.38
C LEU A 282 27.04 22.41 -9.56
N ALA A 283 28.27 22.91 -9.45
CA ALA A 283 29.31 22.73 -10.47
C ALA A 283 29.74 21.26 -10.63
N SER A 284 29.83 20.51 -9.52
CA SER A 284 30.25 19.10 -9.53
C SER A 284 29.28 18.19 -10.30
N THR A 285 27.97 18.43 -10.19
CA THR A 285 26.91 17.68 -10.88
C THR A 285 26.97 17.84 -12.41
N SER A 286 27.44 18.98 -12.91
CA SER A 286 27.55 19.25 -14.35
C SER A 286 28.73 18.54 -15.03
N SER A 287 29.78 18.19 -14.27
CA SER A 287 31.00 17.54 -14.81
C SER A 287 30.86 16.03 -15.05
N THR A 288 29.94 15.36 -14.34
CA THR A 288 29.76 13.91 -14.40
C THR A 288 28.98 13.46 -15.64
N VAL A 289 28.16 14.35 -16.22
CA VAL A 289 27.34 14.05 -17.42
C VAL A 289 28.17 14.08 -18.72
N LEU A 290 29.26 14.85 -18.78
CA LEU A 290 30.11 14.95 -19.98
C LEU A 290 31.09 13.77 -20.15
N ALA A 291 31.44 13.06 -19.09
CA ALA A 291 32.42 11.97 -19.15
C ALA A 291 31.85 10.64 -19.70
N VAL A 292 30.54 10.41 -19.58
CA VAL A 292 29.87 9.18 -20.04
C VAL A 292 29.50 9.25 -21.53
N VAL A 293 29.39 10.45 -22.11
CA VAL A 293 29.00 10.65 -23.53
C VAL A 293 30.19 10.53 -24.51
N ALA A 294 31.44 10.61 -24.03
CA ALA A 294 32.63 10.69 -24.89
C ALA A 294 33.28 9.34 -25.27
N ARG A 295 32.83 8.20 -24.73
CA ARG A 295 33.39 6.87 -25.04
C ARG A 295 32.33 5.92 -25.59
N GLY A 296 31.95 6.11 -26.84
CA GLY A 296 31.01 5.21 -27.51
C GLY A 296 30.54 5.70 -28.87
N ARG A 297 31.44 6.18 -29.74
CA ARG A 297 31.14 6.40 -31.16
C ARG A 297 32.03 5.54 -32.03
N SER A 298 31.47 4.43 -32.52
CA SER A 298 31.81 3.83 -33.80
C SER A 298 30.58 3.10 -34.32
N SER A 299 29.96 3.64 -35.37
CA SER A 299 28.83 3.05 -36.09
C SER A 299 29.27 1.77 -36.85
N PRO A 300 28.34 0.88 -37.23
CA PRO A 300 27.56 1.14 -38.43
C PRO A 300 26.06 0.86 -38.31
N ALA A 301 25.33 1.59 -39.14
CA ALA A 301 23.90 1.54 -39.35
C ALA A 301 23.40 0.20 -39.92
N ARG A 302 22.06 0.08 -39.91
CA ARG A 302 21.18 -0.88 -40.63
C ARG A 302 20.81 -2.18 -39.94
N TRP A 303 20.26 -2.13 -38.73
CA TRP A 303 19.41 -3.21 -38.20
C TRP A 303 18.55 -2.85 -36.97
N TRP A 304 18.42 -1.57 -36.59
CA TRP A 304 17.80 -1.16 -35.32
C TRP A 304 16.57 -0.24 -35.41
N THR A 305 15.98 -0.01 -36.58
CA THR A 305 14.80 0.86 -36.74
C THR A 305 13.46 0.16 -36.49
N THR A 306 13.37 -0.83 -35.57
CA THR A 306 12.06 -1.45 -35.26
C THR A 306 11.85 -1.86 -33.80
N LEU A 307 12.71 -1.47 -32.85
CA LEU A 307 12.55 -1.92 -31.45
C LEU A 307 12.76 -0.86 -30.36
N SER A 308 12.93 0.42 -30.68
CA SER A 308 13.19 1.46 -29.68
C SER A 308 12.02 2.42 -29.42
N GLN A 309 10.80 2.08 -29.86
CA GLN A 309 9.57 2.83 -29.56
C GLN A 309 8.54 2.03 -28.73
N GLN A 310 8.92 0.90 -28.14
CA GLN A 310 8.12 0.22 -27.13
C GLN A 310 8.97 -0.12 -25.90
N ARG A 311 8.41 0.15 -24.72
CA ARG A 311 8.89 -0.10 -23.35
C ARG A 311 9.64 1.05 -22.64
N GLU A 312 8.91 2.08 -22.22
CA GLU A 312 8.79 2.24 -20.76
C GLU A 312 8.07 0.97 -20.27
N SER A 313 8.70 0.14 -19.44
CA SER A 313 8.10 -1.13 -19.03
C SER A 313 6.69 -0.89 -18.47
N ASP A 314 5.67 -1.54 -19.01
CA ASP A 314 4.27 -1.34 -18.58
C ASP A 314 4.09 -1.60 -17.07
N GLY A 315 4.93 -2.44 -16.44
CA GLY A 315 4.97 -2.61 -14.98
C GLY A 315 5.34 -1.34 -14.19
N ALA A 316 6.13 -0.43 -14.75
CA ALA A 316 6.47 0.85 -14.10
C ALA A 316 5.29 1.86 -14.13
N ARG A 317 4.34 1.67 -15.07
CA ARG A 317 3.11 2.48 -15.18
C ARG A 317 2.07 2.07 -14.14
N ASP A 318 2.06 0.81 -13.75
CA ASP A 318 1.09 0.28 -12.78
C ASP A 318 1.51 0.53 -11.32
N ARG A 319 2.66 1.17 -11.06
CA ARG A 319 3.16 1.40 -9.69
C ARG A 319 2.23 2.30 -8.88
N VAL A 320 1.73 1.78 -7.75
CA VAL A 320 1.00 2.57 -6.75
C VAL A 320 2.01 3.30 -5.87
N ARG A 321 2.08 4.62 -5.98
CA ARG A 321 3.04 5.47 -5.24
C ARG A 321 2.44 6.12 -3.99
N PHE A 322 1.12 6.16 -3.92
CA PHE A 322 0.36 6.77 -2.84
C PHE A 322 -0.95 6.02 -2.70
N VAL A 323 -1.33 5.67 -1.48
CA VAL A 323 -2.62 5.04 -1.17
C VAL A 323 -3.47 6.09 -0.44
N PRO A 324 -4.53 6.62 -1.05
CA PRO A 324 -5.44 7.55 -0.38
C PRO A 324 -5.95 7.01 0.95
N GLY A 325 -6.19 7.89 1.92
CA GLY A 325 -6.54 7.46 3.28
C GLY A 325 -5.40 6.83 4.09
N PHE A 326 -4.23 6.54 3.50
CA PHE A 326 -3.03 6.08 4.19
C PHE A 326 -1.83 7.03 4.03
N GLY A 327 -1.34 7.22 2.80
CA GLY A 327 -0.06 7.86 2.52
C GLY A 327 0.83 7.04 1.58
N ALA A 328 2.14 7.10 1.79
CA ALA A 328 3.07 6.23 1.05
C ALA A 328 2.79 4.75 1.38
N PRO A 329 2.73 3.85 0.38
CA PRO A 329 2.56 2.41 0.61
C PRO A 329 3.59 1.83 1.60
N LEU A 330 3.19 0.83 2.40
CA LEU A 330 4.07 0.10 3.33
C LEU A 330 4.94 -0.88 2.54
N GLU A 331 4.33 -1.54 1.56
CA GLU A 331 5.00 -2.40 0.60
C GLU A 331 5.01 -1.76 -0.77
N THR A 332 5.92 -2.22 -1.63
CA THR A 332 5.76 -2.04 -3.06
C THR A 332 4.40 -2.57 -3.51
N GLN A 333 3.67 -1.75 -4.28
CA GLN A 333 2.35 -2.09 -4.78
C GLN A 333 2.21 -1.69 -6.24
N TYR A 334 1.46 -2.49 -6.99
CA TYR A 334 1.11 -2.22 -8.38
C TYR A 334 -0.37 -2.47 -8.59
N ALA A 335 -1.05 -1.60 -9.30
CA ALA A 335 -2.46 -1.73 -9.63
C ALA A 335 -2.71 -1.21 -11.04
N GLY A 336 -3.60 -1.87 -11.75
CA GLY A 336 -3.92 -1.53 -13.13
C GLY A 336 -4.86 -2.52 -13.78
N LEU A 337 -5.10 -2.31 -15.08
CA LEU A 337 -6.01 -3.11 -15.90
C LEU A 337 -5.23 -3.99 -16.87
N VAL A 338 -5.59 -5.27 -16.93
CA VAL A 338 -5.07 -6.25 -17.89
C VAL A 338 -6.20 -6.70 -18.84
N PRO A 339 -5.98 -6.68 -20.16
CA PRO A 339 -7.01 -7.10 -21.12
C PRO A 339 -7.26 -8.61 -21.02
N VAL A 340 -8.51 -9.02 -21.26
CA VAL A 340 -8.90 -10.45 -21.26
C VAL A 340 -9.28 -11.01 -22.63
N ASN A 341 -9.18 -10.20 -23.67
CA ASN A 341 -9.31 -10.63 -25.05
C ASN A 341 -8.53 -9.68 -25.98
N ASP A 342 -8.16 -10.18 -27.16
CA ASP A 342 -7.34 -9.46 -28.14
C ASP A 342 -8.06 -8.24 -28.74
N GLN A 343 -9.38 -8.18 -28.62
CA GLN A 343 -10.22 -7.07 -29.09
C GLN A 343 -10.41 -5.97 -28.03
N ALA A 344 -9.79 -6.10 -26.84
CA ALA A 344 -9.90 -5.17 -25.72
C ALA A 344 -11.36 -4.84 -25.28
N VAL A 345 -12.28 -5.80 -25.48
CA VAL A 345 -13.71 -5.65 -25.12
C VAL A 345 -13.93 -5.71 -23.60
N GLY A 346 -12.95 -6.24 -22.86
CA GLY A 346 -12.96 -6.23 -21.40
C GLY A 346 -11.56 -6.30 -20.79
N SER A 347 -11.48 -5.91 -19.53
CA SER A 347 -10.24 -5.91 -18.74
C SER A 347 -10.49 -6.29 -17.29
N LEU A 348 -9.56 -7.01 -16.68
CA LEU A 348 -9.55 -7.28 -15.25
C LEU A 348 -8.68 -6.25 -14.54
N PHE A 349 -9.17 -5.72 -13.44
CA PHE A 349 -8.40 -4.94 -12.50
C PHE A 349 -7.67 -5.86 -11.52
N TYR A 350 -6.40 -5.57 -11.30
CA TYR A 350 -5.61 -6.22 -10.27
C TYR A 350 -4.98 -5.18 -9.35
N TRP A 351 -4.77 -5.57 -8.09
CA TRP A 351 -3.91 -4.88 -7.15
C TRP A 351 -2.95 -5.91 -6.52
N PHE A 352 -1.68 -5.76 -6.89
CA PHE A 352 -0.56 -6.54 -6.43
C PHE A 352 0.18 -5.84 -5.30
N VAL A 353 0.57 -6.59 -4.27
CA VAL A 353 1.30 -6.12 -3.09
C VAL A 353 2.48 -7.04 -2.84
N GLU A 354 3.69 -6.49 -2.80
CA GLU A 354 4.88 -7.28 -2.48
C GLU A 354 4.89 -7.78 -1.03
N THR A 355 5.69 -8.83 -0.79
CA THR A 355 5.84 -9.41 0.54
C THR A 355 6.51 -8.46 1.53
N ARG A 356 6.13 -8.56 2.81
CA ARG A 356 6.83 -7.99 3.98
C ARG A 356 7.91 -8.91 4.54
N MET A 357 8.15 -10.08 3.95
CA MET A 357 9.22 -10.98 4.38
C MET A 357 10.56 -10.23 4.31
N ALA A 358 11.37 -10.34 5.37
CA ALA A 358 12.72 -9.77 5.37
C ALA A 358 13.53 -10.40 4.23
N THR A 359 14.26 -9.56 3.51
CA THR A 359 15.02 -9.82 2.26
C THR A 359 15.22 -11.32 1.98
N PRO A 360 14.29 -11.96 1.24
CA PRO A 360 14.33 -13.40 1.05
C PRO A 360 15.64 -13.80 0.36
N ALA A 361 16.26 -14.89 0.82
CA ALA A 361 17.53 -15.38 0.26
C ALA A 361 17.41 -15.71 -1.24
N ASP A 362 16.20 -16.11 -1.67
CA ASP A 362 15.83 -16.32 -3.05
C ASP A 362 14.45 -15.66 -3.31
N PRO A 363 14.40 -14.54 -4.05
CA PRO A 363 13.15 -13.88 -4.43
C PRO A 363 12.20 -14.78 -5.22
N SER A 364 12.72 -15.75 -5.98
CA SER A 364 11.90 -16.68 -6.78
C SER A 364 11.20 -17.74 -5.94
N ALA A 365 11.67 -17.98 -4.70
CA ALA A 365 11.04 -18.92 -3.77
C ALA A 365 9.87 -18.32 -2.98
N VAL A 366 9.65 -17.00 -3.06
CA VAL A 366 8.56 -16.32 -2.36
C VAL A 366 7.22 -16.71 -2.99
N PRO A 367 6.21 -17.16 -2.23
CA PRO A 367 4.91 -17.49 -2.80
C PRO A 367 4.21 -16.27 -3.41
N LEU A 368 3.54 -16.46 -4.55
CA LEU A 368 2.55 -15.55 -5.09
C LEU A 368 1.15 -16.06 -4.73
N ILE A 369 0.51 -15.39 -3.77
CA ILE A 369 -0.83 -15.73 -3.28
C ILE A 369 -1.85 -14.91 -4.07
N VAL A 370 -2.57 -15.56 -4.98
CA VAL A 370 -3.66 -14.94 -5.73
C VAL A 370 -4.94 -15.06 -4.90
N TRP A 371 -5.63 -13.95 -4.64
CA TRP A 371 -6.85 -13.92 -3.84
C TRP A 371 -8.05 -13.45 -4.65
N LEU A 372 -9.13 -14.23 -4.55
CA LEU A 372 -10.40 -13.98 -5.21
C LEU A 372 -11.54 -13.98 -4.18
N ASN A 373 -12.26 -12.87 -4.04
CA ASN A 373 -13.58 -12.91 -3.40
C ASN A 373 -14.61 -13.50 -4.37
N GLY A 374 -15.76 -13.92 -3.83
CA GLY A 374 -16.83 -14.60 -4.55
C GLY A 374 -17.95 -13.68 -5.02
N GLY A 375 -19.16 -13.94 -4.52
CA GLY A 375 -20.40 -13.32 -4.96
C GLY A 375 -21.31 -14.30 -5.71
N PRO A 376 -21.31 -14.33 -7.06
CA PRO A 376 -20.35 -13.72 -7.98
C PRO A 376 -20.52 -12.21 -8.12
N GLY A 377 -19.40 -11.52 -8.37
CA GLY A 377 -19.37 -10.08 -8.55
C GLY A 377 -19.03 -9.27 -7.30
N LEU A 378 -18.54 -9.93 -6.23
CA LEU A 378 -17.98 -9.24 -5.07
C LEU A 378 -16.52 -8.93 -5.37
N SER A 379 -16.14 -7.66 -5.27
CA SER A 379 -14.77 -7.22 -5.54
C SER A 379 -13.77 -7.86 -4.57
N SER A 380 -12.61 -8.26 -5.09
CA SER A 380 -11.48 -8.79 -4.31
C SER A 380 -10.79 -7.72 -3.47
N MET A 381 -11.16 -6.46 -3.66
CA MET A 381 -10.78 -5.37 -2.76
C MET A 381 -11.44 -5.51 -1.38
N THR A 382 -12.51 -6.31 -1.28
CA THR A 382 -13.09 -6.76 -0.01
C THR A 382 -12.05 -7.54 0.81
N GLY A 383 -11.40 -8.53 0.20
CA GLY A 383 -10.26 -9.23 0.80
C GLY A 383 -9.10 -8.29 1.16
N LEU A 384 -8.78 -7.38 0.24
CA LEU A 384 -7.65 -6.46 0.39
C LEU A 384 -7.80 -5.52 1.60
N LEU A 385 -8.93 -4.82 1.73
CA LEU A 385 -9.13 -3.79 2.76
C LEU A 385 -10.02 -4.24 3.93
N GLY A 386 -10.74 -5.34 3.79
CA GLY A 386 -11.62 -5.91 4.80
C GLY A 386 -11.01 -7.10 5.55
N GLU A 387 -10.16 -7.91 4.91
CA GLU A 387 -9.86 -9.25 5.42
C GLU A 387 -8.38 -9.61 5.64
N MET A 388 -7.52 -9.71 4.62
CA MET A 388 -6.11 -10.17 4.81
C MET A 388 -5.05 -9.28 4.18
N GLY A 389 -5.44 -8.25 3.44
CA GLY A 389 -4.48 -7.33 2.85
C GLY A 389 -3.72 -6.47 3.85
N PRO A 390 -2.83 -5.60 3.36
CA PRO A 390 -1.86 -4.86 4.17
C PRO A 390 -2.47 -3.78 5.06
N TYR A 391 -3.72 -3.38 4.78
CA TYR A 391 -4.45 -2.32 5.44
C TYR A 391 -5.87 -2.74 5.81
N ARG A 392 -6.47 -1.99 6.74
CA ARG A 392 -7.89 -2.03 7.08
C ARG A 392 -8.53 -0.69 6.78
N ILE A 393 -9.66 -0.71 6.08
CA ILE A 393 -10.49 0.49 5.93
C ILE A 393 -11.34 0.73 7.18
N MET A 394 -11.28 1.94 7.72
CA MET A 394 -12.04 2.38 8.88
C MET A 394 -13.36 3.04 8.45
N GLU A 395 -14.27 3.26 9.40
CA GLU A 395 -15.58 3.89 9.13
C GLU A 395 -15.48 5.29 8.52
N ASP A 396 -14.44 6.05 8.88
CA ASP A 396 -14.19 7.38 8.32
C ASP A 396 -13.50 7.36 6.94
N GLY A 397 -13.26 6.16 6.38
CA GLY A 397 -12.59 5.95 5.09
C GLY A 397 -11.06 6.03 5.16
N LYS A 398 -10.47 6.23 6.34
CA LYS A 398 -9.01 6.12 6.51
C LYS A 398 -8.55 4.67 6.51
N LEU A 399 -7.29 4.46 6.15
CA LEU A 399 -6.66 3.16 6.19
C LEU A 399 -5.69 3.07 7.37
N ILE A 400 -5.69 1.94 8.06
CA ILE A 400 -4.71 1.62 9.12
C ILE A 400 -3.92 0.36 8.77
N PRO A 401 -2.65 0.21 9.22
CA PRO A 401 -1.87 -0.99 8.98
C PRO A 401 -2.53 -2.24 9.58
N HIS A 402 -2.50 -3.35 8.85
CA HIS A 402 -3.01 -4.64 9.32
C HIS A 402 -1.85 -5.52 9.83
N ALA A 403 -1.85 -5.81 11.14
CA ALA A 403 -0.79 -6.59 11.80
C ALA A 403 -0.75 -8.06 11.36
N TYR A 404 -1.89 -8.63 10.99
CA TYR A 404 -2.04 -10.03 10.57
C TYR A 404 -2.18 -10.17 9.05
N SER A 405 -1.61 -9.23 8.29
CA SER A 405 -1.64 -9.29 6.84
C SER A 405 -0.90 -10.51 6.30
N TRP A 406 -1.49 -11.13 5.28
CA TRP A 406 -0.88 -12.24 4.54
C TRP A 406 0.31 -11.81 3.67
N THR A 407 0.56 -10.50 3.48
CA THR A 407 1.80 -10.02 2.84
C THR A 407 3.06 -10.44 3.63
N ARG A 408 2.90 -10.82 4.90
CA ARG A 408 3.96 -11.42 5.73
C ARG A 408 4.38 -12.83 5.29
N LEU A 409 3.57 -13.49 4.45
CA LEU A 409 3.77 -14.88 4.02
C LEU A 409 4.23 -15.01 2.56
N GLY A 410 3.97 -13.99 1.74
CA GLY A 410 4.31 -13.97 0.32
C GLY A 410 3.83 -12.70 -0.35
N HIS A 411 4.02 -12.61 -1.66
CA HIS A 411 3.38 -11.58 -2.46
C HIS A 411 1.88 -11.86 -2.56
N MET A 412 1.06 -10.82 -2.63
CA MET A 412 -0.39 -10.94 -2.76
C MET A 412 -0.90 -10.29 -4.03
N LEU A 413 -1.69 -11.02 -4.82
CA LEU A 413 -2.34 -10.53 -6.03
C LEU A 413 -3.86 -10.62 -5.86
N PHE A 414 -4.51 -9.47 -5.67
CA PHE A 414 -5.97 -9.38 -5.61
C PHE A 414 -6.49 -9.05 -7.00
N ILE A 415 -7.46 -9.82 -7.51
CA ILE A 415 -8.01 -9.62 -8.85
C ILE A 415 -9.53 -9.47 -8.74
N ASP A 416 -10.05 -8.34 -9.20
CA ASP A 416 -11.49 -8.19 -9.37
C ASP A 416 -11.92 -9.04 -10.56
N GLN A 417 -12.73 -10.07 -10.32
CA GLN A 417 -13.16 -11.00 -11.36
C GLN A 417 -14.60 -11.46 -11.13
N PRO A 418 -15.33 -11.81 -12.20
CA PRO A 418 -14.97 -11.61 -13.61
C PRO A 418 -15.16 -10.13 -14.03
N VAL A 419 -15.02 -9.83 -15.32
CA VAL A 419 -15.36 -8.50 -15.86
C VAL A 419 -16.78 -8.09 -15.45
N GLY A 420 -16.96 -6.81 -15.10
CA GLY A 420 -18.13 -6.28 -14.42
C GLY A 420 -18.01 -6.16 -12.90
N THR A 421 -16.91 -6.67 -12.32
CA THR A 421 -16.66 -6.67 -10.88
C THR A 421 -15.63 -5.60 -10.52
N GLY A 422 -15.89 -4.80 -9.48
CA GLY A 422 -15.01 -3.74 -9.04
C GLY A 422 -14.68 -2.74 -10.15
N TYR A 423 -13.39 -2.61 -10.50
CA TYR A 423 -12.97 -1.83 -11.68
C TYR A 423 -12.80 -2.67 -12.96
N SER A 424 -12.97 -3.99 -12.90
CA SER A 424 -12.90 -4.84 -14.08
C SER A 424 -14.05 -4.50 -15.00
N ALA A 425 -13.73 -3.92 -16.15
CA ALA A 425 -14.72 -3.33 -17.04
C ALA A 425 -14.96 -4.20 -18.27
N VAL A 426 -16.19 -4.15 -18.78
CA VAL A 426 -16.61 -4.70 -20.06
C VAL A 426 -17.38 -3.65 -20.83
N ARG A 427 -17.22 -3.62 -22.16
CA ARG A 427 -17.84 -2.59 -23.01
C ARG A 427 -19.31 -2.87 -23.31
N ASP A 428 -19.66 -4.13 -23.49
CA ASP A 428 -21.00 -4.57 -23.90
C ASP A 428 -21.41 -5.87 -23.19
N ASP A 429 -22.71 -6.17 -23.21
CA ASP A 429 -23.33 -7.30 -22.50
C ASP A 429 -22.74 -8.66 -22.94
N ALA A 430 -22.25 -8.75 -24.18
CA ALA A 430 -21.66 -9.97 -24.73
C ALA A 430 -20.29 -10.33 -24.12
N GLY A 431 -19.64 -9.40 -23.41
CA GLY A 431 -18.36 -9.68 -22.77
C GLY A 431 -18.48 -10.26 -21.35
N TYR A 432 -19.69 -10.34 -20.78
CA TYR A 432 -19.92 -11.04 -19.51
C TYR A 432 -19.76 -12.55 -19.68
N VAL A 433 -19.23 -13.18 -18.64
CA VAL A 433 -19.08 -14.63 -18.56
C VAL A 433 -20.36 -15.26 -18.00
N ASN A 434 -20.68 -16.45 -18.48
CA ASN A 434 -21.91 -17.19 -18.14
C ASN A 434 -21.62 -18.55 -17.49
N THR A 435 -20.34 -18.98 -17.50
CA THR A 435 -19.94 -20.30 -17.01
C THR A 435 -18.64 -20.23 -16.23
N GLN A 436 -18.42 -21.24 -15.38
CA GLN A 436 -17.15 -21.48 -14.69
C GLN A 436 -15.94 -21.57 -15.64
N ASP A 437 -16.09 -22.17 -16.81
CA ASP A 437 -15.00 -22.29 -17.80
C ASP A 437 -14.63 -20.94 -18.42
N GLU A 438 -15.62 -20.09 -18.69
CA GLU A 438 -15.40 -18.73 -19.17
C GLU A 438 -14.71 -17.88 -18.09
N MET A 439 -15.14 -17.99 -16.82
CA MET A 439 -14.48 -17.35 -15.68
C MET A 439 -13.01 -17.79 -15.55
N ALA A 440 -12.75 -19.10 -15.62
CA ALA A 440 -11.40 -19.66 -15.53
C ALA A 440 -10.49 -19.20 -16.68
N THR A 441 -11.01 -19.20 -17.90
CA THR A 441 -10.27 -18.73 -19.09
C THR A 441 -9.95 -17.24 -18.97
N GLN A 442 -10.92 -16.44 -18.52
CA GLN A 442 -10.75 -15.01 -18.34
C GLN A 442 -9.70 -14.68 -17.28
N LEU A 443 -9.75 -15.37 -16.13
CA LEU A 443 -8.77 -15.22 -15.06
C LEU A 443 -7.37 -15.66 -15.50
N TYR A 444 -7.25 -16.78 -16.22
CA TYR A 444 -5.98 -17.25 -16.78
C TYR A 444 -5.34 -16.19 -17.68
N ARG A 445 -6.13 -15.58 -18.58
CA ARG A 445 -5.66 -14.47 -19.42
C ARG A 445 -5.24 -13.25 -18.59
N GLY A 446 -5.98 -12.94 -17.53
CA GLY A 446 -5.59 -11.91 -16.57
C GLY A 446 -4.22 -12.17 -15.95
N LEU A 447 -3.95 -13.41 -15.52
CA LEU A 447 -2.64 -13.82 -14.98
C LEU A 447 -1.52 -13.73 -16.03
N GLN A 448 -1.77 -14.15 -17.27
CA GLN A 448 -0.82 -13.97 -18.38
C GLN A 448 -0.53 -12.48 -18.63
N GLY A 449 -1.56 -11.64 -18.61
CA GLY A 449 -1.41 -10.18 -18.73
C GLY A 449 -0.63 -9.56 -17.56
N PHE A 450 -0.82 -10.07 -16.34
CA PHE A 450 -0.03 -9.68 -15.17
C PHE A 450 1.45 -10.04 -15.36
N TYR A 451 1.77 -11.27 -15.79
CA TYR A 451 3.16 -11.68 -16.05
C TYR A 451 3.80 -10.97 -17.23
N ALA A 452 3.03 -10.58 -18.25
CA ALA A 452 3.55 -9.75 -19.33
C ALA A 452 4.03 -8.38 -18.83
N ARG A 453 3.38 -7.84 -17.78
CA ARG A 453 3.73 -6.55 -17.15
C ARG A 453 4.82 -6.68 -16.08
N HIS A 454 4.78 -7.78 -15.33
CA HIS A 454 5.70 -8.07 -14.21
C HIS A 454 6.33 -9.47 -14.37
N PRO A 455 7.19 -9.66 -15.40
CA PRO A 455 7.78 -10.96 -15.71
C PRO A 455 8.64 -11.53 -14.59
N GLU A 456 9.17 -10.68 -13.70
CA GLU A 456 9.95 -11.07 -12.53
C GLU A 456 9.19 -11.98 -11.54
N TYR A 457 7.85 -11.95 -11.55
CA TYR A 457 7.03 -12.81 -10.68
C TYR A 457 6.56 -14.11 -11.33
N SER A 458 6.87 -14.31 -12.62
CA SER A 458 6.35 -15.45 -13.39
C SER A 458 6.88 -16.81 -12.94
N THR A 459 8.00 -16.83 -12.20
CA THR A 459 8.62 -18.04 -11.68
C THR A 459 8.21 -18.38 -10.25
N ASN A 460 7.52 -17.48 -9.55
CA ASN A 460 7.15 -17.66 -8.15
C ASN A 460 6.12 -18.79 -7.98
N PRO A 461 6.22 -19.61 -6.91
CA PRO A 461 5.19 -20.60 -6.56
C PRO A 461 3.81 -19.95 -6.40
N VAL A 462 2.85 -20.33 -7.22
CA VAL A 462 1.50 -19.74 -7.22
C VAL A 462 0.56 -20.53 -6.34
N TYR A 463 -0.12 -19.83 -5.44
CA TYR A 463 -1.23 -20.36 -4.65
C TYR A 463 -2.51 -19.63 -5.06
N LEU A 464 -3.46 -20.37 -5.62
CA LEU A 464 -4.75 -19.80 -6.01
C LEU A 464 -5.74 -19.95 -4.85
N CYS A 465 -6.12 -18.82 -4.27
CA CYS A 465 -6.91 -18.75 -3.06
C CYS A 465 -8.21 -17.96 -3.31
N GLY A 466 -9.26 -18.31 -2.59
CA GLY A 466 -10.47 -17.50 -2.60
C GLY A 466 -11.53 -17.99 -1.63
N GLU A 467 -12.64 -17.27 -1.58
CA GLU A 467 -13.74 -17.56 -0.68
C GLU A 467 -15.13 -17.51 -1.33
N ALA A 468 -16.12 -18.08 -0.65
CA ALA A 468 -17.52 -18.04 -1.06
C ALA A 468 -17.73 -18.65 -2.45
N TYR A 469 -18.33 -17.90 -3.38
CA TYR A 469 -18.49 -18.31 -4.78
C TYR A 469 -17.16 -18.54 -5.52
N ALA A 470 -16.04 -18.00 -5.02
CA ALA A 470 -14.72 -18.36 -5.56
C ALA A 470 -14.39 -19.84 -5.33
N GLY A 471 -15.14 -20.56 -4.48
CA GLY A 471 -15.14 -22.02 -4.44
C GLY A 471 -15.44 -22.69 -5.79
N LYS A 472 -16.08 -21.99 -6.73
CA LYS A 472 -16.26 -22.43 -8.12
C LYS A 472 -15.11 -22.01 -9.03
N VAL A 473 -14.76 -20.72 -8.96
CA VAL A 473 -13.78 -20.10 -9.87
C VAL A 473 -12.37 -20.62 -9.61
N VAL A 474 -11.96 -20.73 -8.34
CA VAL A 474 -10.62 -21.17 -7.94
C VAL A 474 -10.29 -22.57 -8.48
N PRO A 475 -11.09 -23.63 -8.24
CA PRO A 475 -10.77 -24.95 -8.78
C PRO A 475 -10.82 -24.99 -10.31
N HIS A 476 -11.77 -24.31 -10.96
CA HIS A 476 -11.79 -24.27 -12.43
C HIS A 476 -10.57 -23.57 -13.02
N ALA A 477 -10.18 -22.42 -12.47
CA ALA A 477 -9.00 -21.70 -12.92
C ALA A 477 -7.71 -22.47 -12.63
N ALA A 478 -7.60 -23.12 -11.47
CA ALA A 478 -6.47 -24.00 -11.16
C ALA A 478 -6.38 -25.18 -12.15
N TYR A 479 -7.51 -25.79 -12.51
CA TYR A 479 -7.54 -26.88 -13.48
C TYR A 479 -7.24 -26.42 -14.91
N HIS A 480 -7.74 -25.24 -15.30
CA HIS A 480 -7.37 -24.61 -16.56
C HIS A 480 -5.85 -24.33 -16.63
N ILE A 481 -5.25 -23.82 -15.54
CA ILE A 481 -3.80 -23.65 -15.43
C ILE A 481 -3.07 -25.00 -15.53
N HIS A 482 -3.55 -26.02 -14.80
CA HIS A 482 -2.96 -27.36 -14.80
C HIS A 482 -2.89 -27.94 -16.23
N THR A 483 -4.04 -27.99 -16.91
CA THR A 483 -4.15 -28.50 -18.27
C THR A 483 -3.31 -27.68 -19.26
N ARG A 484 -3.31 -26.35 -19.13
CA ARG A 484 -2.51 -25.49 -20.01
C ARG A 484 -1.00 -25.67 -19.79
N ASN A 485 -0.56 -25.82 -18.55
CA ASN A 485 0.83 -26.14 -18.23
C ASN A 485 1.27 -27.49 -18.81
N LEU A 486 0.41 -28.51 -18.81
CA LEU A 486 0.71 -29.81 -19.44
C LEU A 486 0.94 -29.64 -20.95
N VAL A 487 0.08 -28.86 -21.61
CA VAL A 487 0.23 -28.55 -23.04
C VAL A 487 1.55 -27.79 -23.30
N LEU A 488 1.85 -26.75 -22.52
CA LEU A 488 3.07 -25.96 -22.67
C LEU A 488 4.35 -26.79 -22.49
N ARG A 489 4.35 -27.77 -21.58
CA ARG A 489 5.49 -28.69 -21.38
C ARG A 489 5.73 -29.64 -22.55
N GLN A 490 4.68 -30.00 -23.29
CA GLN A 490 4.76 -30.93 -24.41
C GLN A 490 5.06 -30.23 -25.74
N GLN A 491 4.85 -28.92 -25.83
CA GLN A 491 5.10 -28.16 -27.04
C GLN A 491 6.57 -27.80 -27.19
N ALA A 492 7.17 -28.14 -28.33
CA ALA A 492 8.54 -27.76 -28.68
C ALA A 492 8.71 -26.24 -28.91
N SER A 493 7.61 -25.51 -29.13
CA SER A 493 7.58 -24.06 -29.30
C SER A 493 6.24 -23.52 -28.78
N PRO A 494 6.19 -23.05 -27.51
CA PRO A 494 4.98 -22.48 -26.92
C PRO A 494 4.58 -21.18 -27.64
N PRO A 495 3.29 -20.78 -27.57
CA PRO A 495 2.83 -19.52 -28.15
C PRO A 495 3.65 -18.32 -27.65
N PRO A 496 4.03 -17.37 -28.53
CA PRO A 496 4.80 -16.20 -28.12
C PRO A 496 4.07 -15.41 -27.02
N GLY A 497 4.74 -15.20 -25.88
CA GLY A 497 4.23 -14.38 -24.78
C GLY A 497 3.38 -15.11 -23.74
N GLU A 498 3.10 -16.40 -23.92
CA GLU A 498 2.43 -17.22 -22.90
C GLU A 498 3.45 -17.96 -22.03
N VAL A 499 3.30 -17.87 -20.72
CA VAL A 499 4.21 -18.48 -19.74
C VAL A 499 3.48 -19.50 -18.86
N ALA A 500 4.17 -20.59 -18.53
CA ALA A 500 3.63 -21.58 -17.61
C ALA A 500 3.45 -20.95 -16.22
N VAL A 501 2.27 -21.11 -15.62
CA VAL A 501 1.98 -20.58 -14.28
C VAL A 501 2.45 -21.61 -13.25
N PRO A 502 3.39 -21.31 -12.33
CA PRO A 502 3.93 -22.29 -11.37
C PRO A 502 2.94 -22.65 -10.25
N LEU A 503 1.75 -23.16 -10.59
CA LEU A 503 0.72 -23.58 -9.65
C LEU A 503 1.30 -24.59 -8.66
N THR A 504 1.16 -24.27 -7.38
CA THR A 504 1.76 -25.02 -6.26
C THR A 504 0.70 -25.46 -5.26
N GLY A 505 -0.35 -24.65 -5.07
CA GLY A 505 -1.46 -25.03 -4.21
C GLY A 505 -2.74 -24.24 -4.43
N VAL A 506 -3.81 -24.73 -3.80
CA VAL A 506 -5.16 -24.17 -3.86
C VAL A 506 -5.72 -24.04 -2.45
N ALA A 507 -6.33 -22.89 -2.11
CA ALA A 507 -7.03 -22.70 -0.84
C ALA A 507 -8.44 -22.14 -1.03
N ILE A 508 -9.45 -22.76 -0.41
CA ILE A 508 -10.85 -22.37 -0.55
C ILE A 508 -11.47 -22.16 0.84
N GLY A 509 -11.87 -20.93 1.13
CA GLY A 509 -12.53 -20.51 2.37
C GLY A 509 -14.05 -20.47 2.21
N ASN A 510 -14.79 -21.17 3.08
CA ASN A 510 -16.26 -21.13 3.12
C ASN A 510 -16.90 -21.28 1.72
N GLY A 511 -16.29 -22.11 0.86
CA GLY A 511 -16.57 -22.11 -0.56
C GLY A 511 -17.90 -22.79 -0.92
N LEU A 512 -18.61 -22.22 -1.90
CA LEU A 512 -19.72 -22.89 -2.58
C LEU A 512 -19.16 -23.64 -3.78
N MET A 513 -19.37 -24.95 -3.85
CA MET A 513 -18.78 -25.84 -4.84
C MET A 513 -19.81 -26.83 -5.39
N TRP A 514 -20.55 -27.53 -4.52
CA TRP A 514 -21.71 -28.36 -4.89
C TRP A 514 -22.97 -27.84 -4.18
N PRO A 515 -23.67 -26.87 -4.79
CA PRO A 515 -24.68 -26.05 -4.11
C PRO A 515 -25.79 -26.86 -3.47
N VAL A 516 -26.36 -27.84 -4.17
CA VAL A 516 -27.46 -28.66 -3.63
C VAL A 516 -27.03 -29.45 -2.39
N LEU A 517 -25.87 -30.12 -2.47
CA LEU A 517 -25.32 -30.87 -1.35
C LEU A 517 -25.04 -29.96 -0.15
N GLN A 518 -24.52 -28.77 -0.41
CA GLN A 518 -24.16 -27.81 0.61
C GLN A 518 -25.39 -27.14 1.23
N THR A 519 -26.42 -26.82 0.45
CA THR A 519 -27.69 -26.31 1.00
C THR A 519 -28.35 -27.33 1.94
N ARG A 520 -28.21 -28.64 1.66
CA ARG A 520 -28.67 -29.68 2.60
C ARG A 520 -28.02 -29.63 3.97
N SER A 521 -26.89 -28.95 4.16
CA SER A 521 -26.28 -28.81 5.49
C SER A 521 -26.83 -27.64 6.30
N VAL A 522 -27.54 -26.70 5.67
CA VAL A 522 -28.06 -25.49 6.34
C VAL A 522 -29.11 -25.84 7.41
N PRO A 523 -30.11 -26.72 7.18
CA PRO A 523 -31.04 -27.13 8.23
C PRO A 523 -30.33 -27.85 9.38
N ASP A 524 -29.37 -28.72 9.07
CA ASP A 524 -28.60 -29.46 10.09
C ASP A 524 -27.75 -28.54 10.95
N PHE A 525 -27.13 -27.53 10.33
CA PHE A 525 -26.40 -26.48 11.03
C PHE A 525 -27.33 -25.68 11.94
N ALA A 526 -28.48 -25.25 11.41
CA ALA A 526 -29.43 -24.41 12.13
C ALA A 526 -30.05 -25.13 13.34
N ILE A 527 -30.48 -26.39 13.19
CA ILE A 527 -31.04 -27.15 14.31
C ILE A 527 -29.98 -27.47 15.36
N ALA A 528 -28.74 -27.80 14.96
CA ALA A 528 -27.66 -28.12 15.88
C ALA A 528 -27.25 -26.93 16.77
N LEU A 529 -27.44 -25.71 16.27
CA LEU A 529 -27.18 -24.47 17.01
C LEU A 529 -28.43 -23.87 17.67
N GLY A 530 -29.57 -24.56 17.59
CA GLY A 530 -30.82 -24.13 18.21
C GLY A 530 -31.48 -22.93 17.54
N LEU A 531 -31.16 -22.65 16.27
CA LEU A 531 -31.76 -21.55 15.50
C LEU A 531 -33.19 -21.88 15.05
N ILE A 532 -33.50 -23.16 14.88
CA ILE A 532 -34.81 -23.68 14.45
C ILE A 532 -35.23 -24.89 15.27
N ASP A 533 -36.52 -25.19 15.28
CA ASP A 533 -37.09 -26.38 15.91
C ASP A 533 -37.19 -27.58 14.95
N SER A 534 -37.60 -28.75 15.47
CA SER A 534 -37.74 -29.98 14.68
C SER A 534 -38.78 -29.86 13.56
N GLN A 535 -39.87 -29.11 13.74
CA GLN A 535 -40.89 -28.96 12.71
C GLN A 535 -40.36 -28.11 11.55
N GLN A 536 -39.65 -27.03 11.86
CA GLN A 536 -39.00 -26.17 10.88
C GLN A 536 -37.89 -26.91 10.13
N TYR A 537 -37.13 -27.78 10.81
CA TYR A 537 -36.12 -28.64 10.19
C TYR A 537 -36.72 -29.61 9.17
N GLU A 538 -37.79 -30.33 9.52
CA GLU A 538 -38.45 -31.26 8.59
C GLU A 538 -39.01 -30.51 7.38
N SER A 539 -39.66 -29.37 7.60
CA SER A 539 -40.18 -28.52 6.53
C SER A 539 -39.07 -28.05 5.57
N ALA A 540 -37.93 -27.61 6.11
CA ALA A 540 -36.80 -27.20 5.30
C ALA A 540 -36.24 -28.34 4.43
N ASN A 541 -36.10 -29.55 4.99
CA ASN A 541 -35.62 -30.72 4.24
C ASN A 541 -36.59 -31.16 3.12
N VAL A 542 -37.90 -31.11 3.36
CA VAL A 542 -38.91 -31.37 2.32
C VAL A 542 -38.76 -30.36 1.19
N ASN A 543 -38.62 -29.08 1.50
CA ASN A 543 -38.50 -28.03 0.48
C ASN A 543 -37.17 -28.11 -0.29
N ILE A 544 -36.05 -28.47 0.35
CA ILE A 544 -34.78 -28.67 -0.35
C ILE A 544 -34.88 -29.80 -1.37
N SER A 545 -35.68 -30.84 -1.11
CA SER A 545 -35.89 -31.93 -2.08
C SER A 545 -36.43 -31.45 -3.43
N LEU A 546 -37.21 -30.36 -3.45
CA LEU A 546 -37.66 -29.72 -4.68
C LEU A 546 -36.50 -29.00 -5.41
N CYS A 547 -35.60 -28.34 -4.66
CA CYS A 547 -34.39 -27.76 -5.23
C CYS A 547 -33.53 -28.83 -5.92
N GLU A 548 -33.38 -30.01 -5.31
CA GLU A 548 -32.61 -31.10 -5.91
C GLU A 548 -33.23 -31.61 -7.20
N GLU A 549 -34.55 -31.74 -7.24
CA GLU A 549 -35.25 -32.19 -8.44
C GLU A 549 -35.11 -31.18 -9.58
N PHE A 550 -35.24 -29.88 -9.30
CA PHE A 550 -34.98 -28.86 -10.31
C PHE A 550 -33.53 -28.89 -10.80
N HIS A 551 -32.56 -29.04 -9.90
CA HIS A 551 -31.16 -29.17 -10.29
C HIS A 551 -30.94 -30.42 -11.17
N ARG A 552 -31.52 -31.57 -10.81
CA ARG A 552 -31.44 -32.83 -11.58
C ARG A 552 -32.03 -32.70 -12.98
N LEU A 553 -33.06 -31.88 -13.15
CA LEU A 553 -33.70 -31.58 -14.44
C LEU A 553 -32.97 -30.50 -15.26
N GLY A 554 -31.83 -29.98 -14.78
CA GLY A 554 -31.09 -28.88 -15.43
C GLY A 554 -31.76 -27.51 -15.29
N ARG A 555 -32.78 -27.40 -14.43
CA ARG A 555 -33.52 -26.16 -14.15
C ARG A 555 -32.83 -25.35 -13.06
N HIS A 556 -31.59 -24.94 -13.32
CA HIS A 556 -30.69 -24.36 -12.31
C HIS A 556 -31.22 -23.07 -11.68
N ILE A 557 -31.89 -22.19 -12.45
CA ILE A 557 -32.47 -20.95 -11.91
C ILE A 557 -33.63 -21.25 -10.95
N ASP A 558 -34.49 -22.21 -11.29
CA ASP A 558 -35.59 -22.63 -10.41
C ASP A 558 -35.05 -23.30 -9.14
N ALA A 559 -34.01 -24.14 -9.28
CA ALA A 559 -33.33 -24.73 -8.14
C ALA A 559 -32.75 -23.67 -7.20
N PHE A 560 -32.11 -22.64 -7.76
CA PHE A 560 -31.52 -21.54 -6.99
C PHE A 560 -32.58 -20.83 -6.15
N GLN A 561 -33.71 -20.47 -6.76
CA GLN A 561 -34.82 -19.79 -6.07
C GLN A 561 -35.35 -20.61 -4.89
N VAL A 562 -35.52 -21.94 -5.07
CA VAL A 562 -36.00 -22.81 -3.99
C VAL A 562 -34.95 -22.94 -2.89
N CYS A 563 -33.69 -23.23 -3.23
CA CYS A 563 -32.61 -23.40 -2.25
C CYS A 563 -32.37 -22.11 -1.44
N GLN A 564 -32.36 -20.95 -2.10
CA GLN A 564 -32.26 -19.65 -1.45
C GLN A 564 -33.46 -19.40 -0.54
N GLY A 565 -34.69 -19.61 -1.04
CA GLY A 565 -35.91 -19.39 -0.27
C GLY A 565 -36.00 -20.25 1.00
N VAL A 566 -35.52 -21.49 0.96
CA VAL A 566 -35.42 -22.33 2.17
C VAL A 566 -34.45 -21.72 3.18
N THR A 567 -33.27 -21.30 2.72
CA THR A 567 -32.25 -20.68 3.57
C THR A 567 -32.79 -19.41 4.22
N GLU A 568 -33.42 -18.53 3.45
CA GLU A 568 -34.07 -17.30 3.95
C GLU A 568 -35.16 -17.59 4.97
N GLN A 569 -35.98 -18.62 4.74
CA GLN A 569 -37.04 -18.99 5.68
C GLN A 569 -36.49 -19.54 7.00
N ILE A 570 -35.38 -20.30 6.97
CA ILE A 570 -34.67 -20.76 8.17
C ILE A 570 -34.22 -19.55 9.00
N TYR A 571 -33.53 -18.58 8.38
CA TYR A 571 -33.04 -17.42 9.10
C TYR A 571 -34.13 -16.47 9.55
N LYS A 572 -35.23 -16.36 8.80
CA LYS A 572 -36.42 -15.63 9.23
C LYS A 572 -37.05 -16.22 10.49
N ASN A 573 -37.13 -17.55 10.57
CA ASN A 573 -37.63 -18.24 11.77
C ASN A 573 -36.70 -18.03 12.98
N ALA A 574 -35.39 -17.92 12.74
CA ALA A 574 -34.38 -17.66 13.76
C ALA A 574 -34.30 -16.19 14.23
N GLY A 575 -35.19 -15.31 13.76
CA GLY A 575 -35.17 -13.88 14.11
C GLY A 575 -34.22 -13.03 13.27
N ASN A 576 -33.87 -13.49 12.06
CA ASN A 576 -32.99 -12.83 11.09
C ASN A 576 -31.58 -12.48 11.62
N PRO A 577 -30.83 -13.43 12.20
CA PRO A 577 -29.41 -13.20 12.43
C PRO A 577 -28.69 -13.05 11.08
N PHE A 578 -27.54 -12.39 11.10
CA PHE A 578 -26.71 -12.24 9.90
C PHE A 578 -26.17 -13.60 9.46
N MET A 579 -26.61 -14.10 8.31
CA MET A 579 -26.28 -15.46 7.85
C MET A 579 -24.78 -15.75 7.76
N TYR A 580 -23.96 -14.75 7.40
CA TYR A 580 -22.51 -14.92 7.29
C TYR A 580 -21.80 -14.91 8.65
N ASP A 581 -22.47 -14.56 9.75
CA ASP A 581 -22.02 -14.83 11.11
C ASP A 581 -23.25 -14.75 12.03
N ILE A 582 -23.81 -15.92 12.37
CA ILE A 582 -25.09 -16.02 13.07
C ILE A 582 -25.12 -15.37 14.46
N ARG A 583 -23.95 -14.94 14.98
CA ARG A 583 -23.81 -14.23 16.26
C ARG A 583 -24.08 -12.73 16.12
N LYS A 584 -24.16 -12.20 14.91
CA LYS A 584 -24.32 -10.77 14.59
C LYS A 584 -25.73 -10.51 14.04
N SER A 585 -26.23 -9.30 14.26
CA SER A 585 -27.49 -8.80 13.67
C SER A 585 -27.26 -7.94 12.43
N ASP A 586 -26.11 -7.28 12.35
CA ASP A 586 -25.84 -6.26 11.34
C ASP A 586 -25.18 -6.86 10.11
N ASN A 587 -25.59 -6.39 8.93
CA ASN A 587 -24.99 -6.80 7.67
C ASN A 587 -23.61 -6.12 7.48
N THR A 588 -22.58 -6.76 8.01
CA THR A 588 -21.22 -6.20 7.97
C THR A 588 -20.63 -6.16 6.56
N VAL A 589 -21.10 -7.03 5.65
CA VAL A 589 -20.66 -7.08 4.23
C VAL A 589 -21.19 -5.87 3.47
N GLU A 590 -22.47 -5.53 3.64
CA GLU A 590 -23.08 -4.34 3.05
C GLU A 590 -22.39 -3.07 3.57
N ALA A 591 -22.21 -2.96 4.89
CA ALA A 591 -21.53 -1.81 5.50
C ALA A 591 -20.07 -1.67 5.02
N LEU A 592 -19.34 -2.78 4.85
CA LEU A 592 -18.01 -2.77 4.25
C LEU A 592 -18.07 -2.33 2.78
N THR A 593 -18.96 -2.91 1.98
CA THR A 593 -19.09 -2.59 0.55
C THR A 593 -19.44 -1.13 0.34
N ALA A 594 -20.32 -0.55 1.13
CA ALA A 594 -20.65 0.87 1.07
C ALA A 594 -19.42 1.77 1.34
N ARG A 595 -18.57 1.39 2.29
CA ARG A 595 -17.30 2.09 2.57
C ARG A 595 -16.32 1.96 1.40
N LEU A 596 -16.15 0.75 0.85
CA LEU A 596 -15.30 0.51 -0.31
C LEU A 596 -15.81 1.27 -1.52
N TYR A 597 -17.13 1.29 -1.76
CA TYR A 597 -17.75 2.04 -2.84
C TYR A 597 -17.40 3.51 -2.78
N LYS A 598 -17.50 4.14 -1.60
CA LYS A 598 -17.11 5.53 -1.39
C LYS A 598 -15.60 5.74 -1.62
N TYR A 599 -14.77 4.83 -1.11
CA TYR A 599 -13.32 4.93 -1.21
C TYR A 599 -12.81 4.78 -2.65
N PHE A 600 -13.29 3.78 -3.38
CA PHE A 600 -12.87 3.49 -4.75
C PHE A 600 -13.53 4.41 -5.79
N ASN A 601 -14.68 5.01 -5.50
CA ASN A 601 -15.23 6.03 -6.40
C ASN A 601 -14.68 7.44 -6.17
N ASP A 602 -13.71 7.62 -5.27
CA ASP A 602 -12.92 8.83 -5.16
C ASP A 602 -11.89 8.95 -6.30
N ASP A 603 -11.78 10.15 -6.90
CA ASP A 603 -10.88 10.40 -8.03
C ASP A 603 -9.40 10.33 -7.67
N ALA A 604 -9.02 10.59 -6.42
CA ALA A 604 -7.65 10.38 -5.99
C ALA A 604 -7.34 8.87 -5.90
N THR A 605 -8.30 8.05 -5.46
CA THR A 605 -8.16 6.59 -5.43
C THR A 605 -8.04 6.01 -6.83
N ARG A 606 -8.92 6.36 -7.77
CA ARG A 606 -8.80 5.87 -9.17
C ARG A 606 -7.44 6.20 -9.77
N ARG A 607 -6.99 7.46 -9.62
CA ARG A 607 -5.69 7.90 -10.14
C ARG A 607 -4.52 7.20 -9.47
N ALA A 608 -4.57 7.00 -8.15
CA ALA A 608 -3.54 6.29 -7.41
C ALA A 608 -3.37 4.83 -7.85
N LEU A 609 -4.46 4.22 -8.32
CA LEU A 609 -4.52 2.82 -8.76
C LEU A 609 -4.42 2.65 -10.27
N ASN A 610 -4.02 3.71 -10.99
CA ASN A 610 -3.87 3.72 -12.45
C ASN A 610 -5.14 3.30 -13.20
N VAL A 611 -6.30 3.61 -12.62
CA VAL A 611 -7.61 3.38 -13.22
C VAL A 611 -8.00 4.61 -14.06
N PRO A 612 -8.45 4.44 -15.31
CA PRO A 612 -8.88 5.55 -16.15
C PRO A 612 -9.95 6.41 -15.46
N PRO A 613 -9.86 7.75 -15.55
CA PRO A 613 -10.88 8.65 -14.99
C PRO A 613 -12.29 8.28 -15.48
N GLY A 614 -13.27 8.36 -14.59
CA GLY A 614 -14.66 8.04 -14.89
C GLY A 614 -15.00 6.54 -14.90
N THR A 615 -14.02 5.63 -14.72
CA THR A 615 -14.32 4.20 -14.52
C THR A 615 -14.98 4.00 -13.15
N PRO A 616 -16.26 3.61 -13.08
CA PRO A 616 -16.92 3.39 -11.80
C PRO A 616 -16.37 2.11 -11.16
N TRP A 617 -16.23 2.13 -9.84
CA TRP A 617 -16.07 0.89 -9.08
C TRP A 617 -17.46 0.39 -8.66
N THR A 618 -17.81 -0.83 -9.04
CA THR A 618 -19.10 -1.45 -8.68
C THR A 618 -18.90 -2.86 -8.18
N SER A 619 -19.48 -3.19 -7.02
CA SER A 619 -19.44 -4.52 -6.43
C SER A 619 -20.84 -4.88 -5.97
N ILE A 620 -21.17 -6.17 -5.93
CA ILE A 620 -22.35 -6.61 -5.18
C ILE A 620 -22.15 -6.24 -3.69
N ASP A 621 -23.23 -5.90 -3.02
CA ASP A 621 -23.27 -5.47 -1.62
C ASP A 621 -23.76 -6.56 -0.65
N GLY A 622 -24.09 -7.74 -1.19
CA GLY A 622 -24.68 -8.84 -0.44
C GLY A 622 -26.19 -8.69 -0.20
N VAL A 623 -26.83 -7.64 -0.70
CA VAL A 623 -28.28 -7.39 -0.60
C VAL A 623 -28.94 -7.53 -1.98
N SER A 624 -28.35 -6.91 -3.00
CA SER A 624 -28.85 -6.97 -4.39
C SER A 624 -28.21 -8.14 -5.15
N PHE A 625 -28.73 -9.34 -4.94
CA PHE A 625 -28.19 -10.58 -5.52
C PHE A 625 -29.26 -11.41 -6.25
N GLY A 626 -28.82 -12.35 -7.10
CA GLY A 626 -29.68 -13.31 -7.78
C GLY A 626 -30.72 -12.66 -8.71
N MET A 627 -32.00 -12.91 -8.45
CA MET A 627 -33.14 -12.40 -9.25
C MET A 627 -33.50 -10.94 -8.96
N SER A 628 -32.76 -10.24 -8.08
CA SER A 628 -33.07 -8.84 -7.78
C SER A 628 -33.07 -7.99 -9.07
N PRO A 629 -34.09 -7.15 -9.31
CA PRO A 629 -34.08 -6.22 -10.44
C PRO A 629 -32.88 -5.25 -10.43
N THR A 630 -32.27 -5.05 -9.25
CA THR A 630 -31.08 -4.21 -9.06
C THR A 630 -29.78 -5.01 -9.05
N ALA A 631 -29.83 -6.33 -9.26
CA ALA A 631 -28.62 -7.16 -9.31
C ALA A 631 -27.71 -6.69 -10.47
N PRO A 632 -26.39 -6.54 -10.24
CA PRO A 632 -25.44 -6.24 -11.30
C PRO A 632 -25.51 -7.25 -12.44
N ALA A 633 -25.16 -6.82 -13.65
CA ALA A 633 -25.23 -7.67 -14.84
C ALA A 633 -24.45 -8.99 -14.68
N VAL A 634 -23.26 -8.94 -14.08
CA VAL A 634 -22.44 -10.13 -13.79
C VAL A 634 -23.22 -11.21 -13.00
N ALA A 635 -24.00 -10.81 -11.99
CA ALA A 635 -24.80 -11.75 -11.20
C ALA A 635 -25.96 -12.36 -12.02
N ARG A 636 -26.54 -11.58 -12.95
CA ARG A 636 -27.59 -12.07 -13.85
C ARG A 636 -27.04 -13.09 -14.86
N HIS A 637 -25.87 -12.86 -15.43
CA HIS A 637 -25.23 -13.78 -16.39
C HIS A 637 -24.81 -15.10 -15.73
N LEU A 638 -24.36 -15.06 -14.48
CA LEU A 638 -23.92 -16.24 -13.73
C LEU A 638 -25.03 -16.93 -12.94
N GLN A 639 -26.28 -16.48 -13.07
CA GLN A 639 -27.38 -17.00 -12.27
C GLN A 639 -27.62 -18.50 -12.45
N ALA A 640 -27.49 -19.02 -13.67
CA ALA A 640 -27.61 -20.45 -13.91
C ALA A 640 -26.41 -21.24 -13.34
N ASP A 641 -25.23 -20.61 -13.30
CA ASP A 641 -24.01 -21.21 -12.75
C ASP A 641 -24.06 -21.37 -11.22
N GLU A 642 -24.83 -20.53 -10.51
CA GLU A 642 -25.08 -20.64 -9.06
C GLU A 642 -25.33 -22.07 -8.59
N MET A 643 -26.18 -22.80 -9.31
CA MET A 643 -26.58 -24.16 -8.97
C MET A 643 -25.81 -25.23 -9.72
N GLN A 644 -24.78 -24.90 -10.49
CA GLN A 644 -23.92 -25.89 -11.12
C GLN A 644 -22.84 -26.40 -10.16
N ASP A 645 -22.60 -27.70 -10.21
CA ASP A 645 -21.53 -28.32 -9.42
C ASP A 645 -20.19 -28.11 -10.12
N VAL A 646 -19.13 -27.91 -9.33
CA VAL A 646 -17.76 -28.06 -9.84
C VAL A 646 -17.54 -29.53 -10.22
N PRO A 647 -17.11 -29.88 -11.44
CA PRO A 647 -16.94 -31.27 -11.85
C PRO A 647 -15.99 -32.03 -10.91
N ILE A 648 -16.34 -33.27 -10.57
CA ILE A 648 -15.52 -34.07 -9.64
C ILE A 648 -14.09 -34.30 -10.14
N ASP A 649 -13.92 -34.42 -11.46
CA ASP A 649 -12.63 -34.63 -12.11
C ASP A 649 -11.69 -33.42 -11.96
N VAL A 650 -12.24 -32.20 -11.89
CA VAL A 650 -11.49 -30.98 -11.60
C VAL A 650 -10.83 -31.10 -10.21
N PHE A 651 -11.59 -31.54 -9.20
CA PHE A 651 -11.02 -31.74 -7.87
C PHE A 651 -10.03 -32.89 -7.82
N ARG A 652 -10.32 -34.02 -8.49
CA ARG A 652 -9.44 -35.19 -8.53
C ARG A 652 -8.04 -34.79 -9.01
N ASP A 653 -7.98 -34.19 -10.19
CA ASP A 653 -6.71 -33.87 -10.83
C ASP A 653 -5.94 -32.82 -10.03
N LEU A 654 -6.63 -31.89 -9.37
CA LEU A 654 -5.98 -30.90 -8.51
C LEU A 654 -5.45 -31.50 -7.21
N LEU A 655 -6.24 -32.32 -6.52
CA LEU A 655 -5.87 -32.93 -5.24
C LEU A 655 -4.71 -33.91 -5.38
N ASP A 656 -4.63 -34.61 -6.51
CA ASP A 656 -3.56 -35.56 -6.79
C ASP A 656 -2.22 -34.88 -7.15
N ASN A 657 -2.25 -33.60 -7.56
CA ASN A 657 -1.06 -32.90 -8.09
C ASN A 657 -0.60 -31.70 -7.26
N TYR A 658 -1.43 -31.14 -6.39
CA TYR A 658 -1.14 -29.88 -5.69
C TYR A 658 -1.46 -29.93 -4.20
N LYS A 659 -0.90 -28.98 -3.44
CA LYS A 659 -1.34 -28.73 -2.06
C LYS A 659 -2.76 -28.18 -2.07
N PHE A 660 -3.63 -28.67 -1.20
CA PHE A 660 -5.02 -28.24 -1.15
C PHE A 660 -5.46 -27.95 0.29
N LEU A 661 -5.99 -26.76 0.53
CA LEU A 661 -6.57 -26.35 1.79
C LEU A 661 -8.04 -26.01 1.60
N PHE A 662 -8.91 -26.73 2.30
CA PHE A 662 -10.26 -26.25 2.56
C PHE A 662 -10.29 -25.65 3.96
N TYR A 663 -10.98 -24.53 4.13
CA TYR A 663 -11.25 -24.02 5.47
C TYR A 663 -12.65 -23.42 5.56
N ALA A 664 -13.25 -23.48 6.75
CA ALA A 664 -14.58 -22.92 6.99
C ALA A 664 -14.68 -22.37 8.42
N GLY A 665 -15.23 -21.18 8.57
CA GLY A 665 -15.65 -20.66 9.87
C GLY A 665 -16.82 -21.45 10.45
N ASN A 666 -16.78 -21.74 11.74
CA ASN A 666 -17.82 -22.56 12.39
C ASN A 666 -19.13 -21.81 12.68
N MET A 667 -19.17 -20.49 12.51
CA MET A 667 -20.35 -19.63 12.70
C MET A 667 -20.93 -19.10 11.38
N ASP A 668 -20.39 -19.53 10.25
CA ASP A 668 -20.99 -19.27 8.94
C ASP A 668 -22.24 -20.14 8.76
N GLY A 669 -23.39 -19.49 8.56
CA GLY A 669 -24.67 -20.12 8.32
C GLY A 669 -25.02 -20.34 6.84
N SER A 670 -24.24 -19.78 5.92
CA SER A 670 -24.48 -19.95 4.48
C SER A 670 -24.31 -21.43 4.05
N ALA A 671 -24.61 -21.75 2.79
CA ALA A 671 -24.27 -23.06 2.23
C ALA A 671 -22.74 -23.37 2.29
N GLY A 672 -21.89 -22.34 2.41
CA GLY A 672 -20.44 -22.46 2.64
C GLY A 672 -20.05 -22.92 4.05
N ASN A 673 -21.02 -23.22 4.93
CA ASN A 673 -20.77 -23.65 6.30
C ASN A 673 -19.89 -24.91 6.38
N ASN A 674 -19.30 -25.13 7.57
CA ASN A 674 -18.37 -26.24 7.79
C ASN A 674 -18.96 -27.63 7.53
N LEU A 675 -20.26 -27.83 7.74
CA LEU A 675 -20.90 -29.12 7.48
C LEU A 675 -21.01 -29.37 5.97
N GLY A 676 -21.34 -28.32 5.20
CA GLY A 676 -21.47 -28.38 3.74
C GLY A 676 -20.13 -28.68 3.07
N VAL A 677 -19.08 -27.93 3.45
CA VAL A 677 -17.71 -28.17 2.96
C VAL A 677 -17.23 -29.58 3.33
N GLY A 678 -17.49 -30.03 4.56
CA GLY A 678 -17.15 -31.40 4.98
C GLY A 678 -17.84 -32.49 4.14
N ARG A 679 -19.15 -32.34 3.90
CA ARG A 679 -19.93 -33.29 3.06
C ARG A 679 -19.43 -33.38 1.63
N LEU A 680 -19.03 -32.24 1.06
CA LEU A 680 -18.42 -32.20 -0.26
C LEU A 680 -17.13 -33.00 -0.28
N ILE A 681 -16.21 -32.71 0.65
CA ILE A 681 -14.91 -33.39 0.74
C ILE A 681 -15.10 -34.91 0.84
N ASP A 682 -16.06 -35.39 1.63
CA ASP A 682 -16.32 -36.83 1.81
C ASP A 682 -16.74 -37.55 0.51
N ARG A 683 -17.22 -36.80 -0.49
CA ARG A 683 -17.65 -37.29 -1.80
C ARG A 683 -16.67 -37.03 -2.94
N LEU A 684 -15.60 -36.27 -2.70
CA LEU A 684 -14.55 -36.09 -3.70
C LEU A 684 -13.88 -37.44 -4.01
N ALA A 685 -13.32 -37.56 -5.21
CA ALA A 685 -12.61 -38.74 -5.66
C ALA A 685 -11.14 -38.37 -5.93
N TRP A 686 -10.21 -38.87 -5.11
CA TRP A 686 -8.77 -38.66 -5.31
C TRP A 686 -7.95 -39.76 -4.59
N THR A 687 -6.65 -39.83 -4.86
CA THR A 687 -5.78 -40.93 -4.42
C THR A 687 -5.69 -41.08 -2.90
N GLY A 688 -5.74 -39.99 -2.14
CA GLY A 688 -5.68 -40.00 -0.67
C GLY A 688 -7.03 -40.14 0.05
N ASN A 689 -8.11 -40.48 -0.66
CA ASN A 689 -9.45 -40.60 -0.07
C ASN A 689 -9.55 -41.56 1.13
N ALA A 690 -8.95 -42.75 1.02
CA ALA A 690 -9.02 -43.76 2.07
C ALA A 690 -8.30 -43.28 3.33
N ASP A 691 -7.11 -42.73 3.14
CA ASP A 691 -6.28 -42.16 4.21
C ASP A 691 -7.01 -40.99 4.87
N TYR A 692 -7.57 -40.07 4.08
CA TYR A 692 -8.33 -38.95 4.62
C TYR A 692 -9.53 -39.43 5.43
N ARG A 693 -10.31 -40.40 4.95
CA ARG A 693 -11.45 -40.94 5.74
C ARG A 693 -10.99 -41.50 7.08
N SER A 694 -9.85 -42.19 7.12
CA SER A 694 -9.27 -42.76 8.34
C SER A 694 -8.59 -41.74 9.26
N ALA A 695 -8.15 -40.59 8.73
CA ALA A 695 -7.40 -39.61 9.49
C ALA A 695 -8.23 -38.97 10.62
N PRO A 696 -7.67 -38.81 11.83
CA PRO A 696 -8.36 -38.16 12.92
C PRO A 696 -8.44 -36.65 12.69
N ARG A 697 -9.55 -36.05 13.10
CA ARG A 697 -9.65 -34.60 13.27
C ARG A 697 -9.08 -34.21 14.63
N GLN A 698 -8.14 -33.28 14.68
CA GLN A 698 -7.47 -32.88 15.90
C GLN A 698 -7.56 -31.36 16.16
N PRO A 699 -7.48 -30.91 17.42
CA PRO A 699 -7.36 -29.50 17.75
C PRO A 699 -6.07 -28.90 17.20
N TRP A 700 -6.21 -27.88 16.37
CA TRP A 700 -5.11 -27.02 15.97
C TRP A 700 -5.03 -25.83 16.93
N ARG A 701 -3.80 -25.52 17.36
CA ARG A 701 -3.54 -24.50 18.37
C ARG A 701 -2.64 -23.39 17.85
N VAL A 702 -3.00 -22.16 18.19
CA VAL A 702 -2.20 -20.94 17.96
C VAL A 702 -1.94 -20.31 19.32
N LYS A 703 -0.66 -20.11 19.67
CA LYS A 703 -0.22 -19.61 20.98
C LYS A 703 -0.85 -20.36 22.18
N GLY A 704 -0.99 -21.69 22.04
CA GLY A 704 -1.55 -22.58 23.07
C GLY A 704 -3.08 -22.64 23.11
N GLN A 705 -3.80 -21.72 22.47
CA GLN A 705 -5.27 -21.72 22.39
C GLN A 705 -5.76 -22.53 21.21
N VAL A 706 -6.90 -23.21 21.36
CA VAL A 706 -7.54 -23.91 20.23
C VAL A 706 -8.08 -22.85 19.27
N ALA A 707 -7.52 -22.80 18.08
CA ALA A 707 -7.94 -21.90 17.00
C ALA A 707 -8.93 -22.57 16.05
N GLY A 708 -8.94 -23.90 16.04
CA GLY A 708 -9.79 -24.69 15.16
C GLY A 708 -9.57 -26.19 15.30
N LEU A 709 -10.20 -26.93 14.40
CA LEU A 709 -10.02 -28.36 14.23
C LEU A 709 -9.47 -28.62 12.82
N ALA A 710 -8.34 -29.31 12.73
CA ALA A 710 -7.71 -29.66 11.47
C ALA A 710 -7.80 -31.17 11.23
N LYS A 711 -7.97 -31.55 9.97
CA LYS A 711 -7.86 -32.92 9.48
C LYS A 711 -7.01 -32.90 8.22
N THR A 712 -5.90 -33.62 8.23
CA THR A 712 -4.86 -33.52 7.19
C THR A 712 -4.44 -34.90 6.72
N THR A 713 -4.20 -35.05 5.42
CA THR A 713 -3.67 -36.27 4.80
C THR A 713 -2.90 -35.90 3.54
N GLY A 714 -1.63 -36.29 3.47
CA GLY A 714 -0.75 -35.96 2.35
C GLY A 714 -0.76 -34.45 2.08
N ASN A 715 -1.15 -34.07 0.87
CA ASN A 715 -1.20 -32.69 0.40
C ASN A 715 -2.52 -31.96 0.70
N MET A 716 -3.51 -32.63 1.30
CA MET A 716 -4.83 -32.07 1.55
C MET A 716 -5.06 -31.81 3.04
N SER A 717 -5.57 -30.63 3.39
CA SER A 717 -6.03 -30.28 4.73
C SER A 717 -7.44 -29.69 4.70
N TYR A 718 -8.24 -30.03 5.70
CA TYR A 718 -9.49 -29.35 6.01
C TYR A 718 -9.45 -28.76 7.43
N VAL A 719 -9.69 -27.45 7.54
CA VAL A 719 -9.64 -26.72 8.81
C VAL A 719 -10.99 -26.06 9.12
N VAL A 720 -11.56 -26.38 10.27
CA VAL A 720 -12.72 -25.66 10.82
C VAL A 720 -12.20 -24.63 11.82
N VAL A 721 -12.38 -23.34 11.52
CA VAL A 721 -11.89 -22.24 12.35
C VAL A 721 -12.96 -21.85 13.36
N THR A 722 -12.62 -21.90 14.65
CA THR A 722 -13.56 -21.58 15.72
C THR A 722 -13.76 -20.08 15.85
N ASN A 723 -14.97 -19.65 16.22
CA ASN A 723 -15.36 -18.26 16.43
C ASN A 723 -15.23 -17.38 15.17
N ALA A 724 -15.31 -17.98 13.99
CA ALA A 724 -15.28 -17.30 12.70
C ALA A 724 -16.58 -17.53 11.91
N GLY A 725 -17.10 -16.49 11.28
CA GLY A 725 -18.15 -16.56 10.28
C GLY A 725 -17.60 -16.85 8.89
N HIS A 726 -18.21 -16.26 7.87
CA HIS A 726 -17.89 -16.44 6.46
C HIS A 726 -16.54 -15.81 6.09
N LEU A 727 -16.30 -14.57 6.54
CA LEU A 727 -15.06 -13.84 6.33
C LEU A 727 -14.02 -14.20 7.41
N VAL A 728 -13.47 -15.40 7.32
CA VAL A 728 -12.64 -16.01 8.39
C VAL A 728 -11.44 -15.13 8.77
N ALA A 729 -10.79 -14.52 7.79
CA ALA A 729 -9.65 -13.63 8.01
C ALA A 729 -10.04 -12.30 8.69
N THR A 730 -11.31 -11.90 8.61
CA THR A 730 -11.83 -10.74 9.35
C THR A 730 -12.08 -11.10 10.80
N ASP A 731 -12.74 -12.23 11.07
CA ASP A 731 -13.16 -12.61 12.41
C ASP A 731 -12.02 -13.20 13.26
N GLN A 732 -11.10 -13.95 12.64
CA GLN A 732 -9.97 -14.62 13.30
C GLN A 732 -8.66 -14.36 12.55
N PRO A 733 -8.19 -13.10 12.47
CA PRO A 733 -7.05 -12.71 11.65
C PRO A 733 -5.74 -13.41 12.04
N GLU A 734 -5.48 -13.56 13.34
CA GLU A 734 -4.28 -14.22 13.84
C GLU A 734 -4.25 -15.72 13.50
N ALA A 735 -5.35 -16.42 13.76
CA ALA A 735 -5.47 -17.83 13.43
C ALA A 735 -5.32 -18.04 11.92
N THR A 736 -6.02 -17.23 11.13
CA THR A 736 -6.01 -17.35 9.67
C THR A 736 -4.63 -17.11 9.07
N LEU A 737 -3.82 -16.21 9.65
CA LEU A 737 -2.42 -16.04 9.28
C LEU A 737 -1.57 -17.30 9.59
N ASP A 738 -1.71 -17.88 10.79
CA ASP A 738 -1.00 -19.13 11.17
C ASP A 738 -1.42 -20.31 10.27
N MET A 739 -2.71 -20.44 9.97
CA MET A 739 -3.25 -21.46 9.05
C MET A 739 -2.60 -21.37 7.68
N MET A 740 -2.58 -20.16 7.11
CA MET A 740 -1.96 -19.96 5.79
C MET A 740 -0.45 -20.16 5.83
N GLN A 741 0.23 -19.71 6.89
CA GLN A 741 1.66 -19.96 7.04
C GLN A 741 1.96 -21.46 6.99
N ARG A 742 1.19 -22.28 7.72
CA ARG A 742 1.37 -23.74 7.72
C ARG A 742 1.09 -24.36 6.37
N PHE A 743 0.01 -23.95 5.73
CA PHE A 743 -0.35 -24.44 4.40
C PHE A 743 0.74 -24.17 3.35
N LEU A 744 1.21 -22.92 3.27
CA LEU A 744 2.27 -22.53 2.33
C LEU A 744 3.56 -23.31 2.61
N ALA A 745 3.99 -23.35 3.87
CA ALA A 745 5.21 -24.03 4.31
C ALA A 745 5.11 -25.57 4.34
N GLY A 746 3.91 -26.15 4.17
CA GLY A 746 3.70 -27.59 4.34
C GLY A 746 3.92 -28.08 5.78
N GLN A 747 3.68 -27.22 6.77
CA GLN A 747 3.82 -27.56 8.18
C GLN A 747 2.54 -28.25 8.69
N PRO A 748 2.67 -29.22 9.61
CA PRO A 748 1.51 -29.89 10.18
C PRO A 748 0.72 -28.94 11.12
N PHE A 749 -0.59 -29.15 11.21
CA PHE A 749 -1.47 -28.40 12.11
C PHE A 749 -1.38 -28.86 13.59
N PHE A 750 -0.83 -30.04 13.82
CA PHE A 750 -0.64 -30.64 15.13
C PHE A 750 0.70 -31.41 15.16
N PRO A 751 1.31 -31.60 16.35
CA PRO A 751 2.63 -32.21 16.51
C PRO A 751 2.76 -33.64 15.98
#